data_AF-A0A6B1CVA9-F1
#
_entry.id   AF-A0A6B1CVA9-F1
#
_cell.length_a   1.000
_cell.length_b   1.000
_cell.length_c   1.000
_cell.angle_alpha   90.00
_cell.angle_beta   90.00
_cell.angle_gamma   90.00
#
_symmetry.space_group_name_H-M   'P 1'
#
loop_
_entity.id
_entity.type
_entity.pdbx_description
1 polymer ?
#
loop_
_entity_poly.entity_id
_entity_poly.type
_entity_poly.pdbx_seq_one_letter_code
_entity_poly.pdbx_strand_id
1 'polypeptide(L)'
;MPPEPAKSPFTFKGIVVGAVFSLLVSLCAPFVVFMLQASSMGINSSSPGAIFFFFVLTLFVNVVLGLIKRQFALGRADLILVYSMLLMAVTLPTYNFLNYLIGMISGPYYMASPENNFAEVYLPYISDWMVPQDEQAIFALYEGLPSGQSIPWAAWIEPLSHWFAFFLCLSFMMICMATILHRQWSVHERLSYPMTQLPLQMIEGTSPGRVAPFFLNKLMWLGFAVPFILFSFSGLNHYLPVVPEFPFYIAWIHWFRDINTWGEGLALSYAWLGFFYLVDLNISLSIWFFFLIGKFQDGLFRTLGIHSTEQLSQYEYSQLADLTHQAVGASIVFVLFGLWTARHHLRDVVATAWRPASGVDDSEELMSYRLAFFGLIASLLFVCFWLWRSGLPPVVIPVFLFICLIYYILITRVVSAGGVPTARPPLVAPYFIISGLGTSILGAKGMVALCFTMVWQAEMRLFPMLACANALKLAESIRGSKRRLLLALLLALVCSMIGGTMMNLHLGYTYGGINLGSYAGFGGNWDLWLSLVHNPREVDVRGWIFTGGGAAFEAFLMVAQKRWYWWPFHPLGFPLAIGWLTSEIWFAAMLAYLCKLTILHFGGPKLYRILKPFFLGLILGEVSVAAFWAIIDTLLGGSGNVITYM
;
A
#
# COMPACT_ATOMS: atom_id res chain seq x y z
N MET A 1 31.70 -23.18 -23.36
CA MET A 1 31.88 -22.59 -22.03
C MET A 1 30.51 -22.19 -21.52
N PRO A 2 30.08 -22.59 -20.31
CA PRO A 2 28.90 -21.98 -19.70
C PRO A 2 29.15 -20.46 -19.56
N PRO A 3 28.14 -19.60 -19.76
CA PRO A 3 28.31 -18.16 -19.59
C PRO A 3 28.81 -17.87 -18.17
N GLU A 4 29.83 -16.99 -18.04
CA GLU A 4 30.26 -16.52 -16.72
C GLU A 4 29.04 -15.95 -15.96
N PRO A 5 28.86 -16.29 -14.68
CA PRO A 5 27.74 -15.76 -13.91
C PRO A 5 27.82 -14.24 -13.88
N ALA A 6 26.78 -13.58 -14.40
CA ALA A 6 26.70 -12.12 -14.48
C ALA A 6 26.97 -11.52 -13.08
N LYS A 7 28.07 -10.77 -12.95
CA LYS A 7 28.43 -10.10 -11.69
C LYS A 7 27.31 -9.14 -11.28
N SER A 8 26.93 -9.15 -10.01
CA SER A 8 25.90 -8.26 -9.52
C SER A 8 26.38 -6.81 -9.51
N PRO A 9 25.62 -5.86 -10.08
CA PRO A 9 26.01 -4.45 -10.12
C PRO A 9 25.85 -3.74 -8.77
N PHE A 10 25.16 -4.38 -7.82
CA PHE A 10 24.85 -3.85 -6.49
C PHE A 10 26.01 -4.07 -5.53
N THR A 11 26.46 -3.02 -4.84
CA THR A 11 27.59 -3.12 -3.91
C THR A 11 27.14 -3.39 -2.48
N PHE A 12 28.05 -3.90 -1.63
CA PHE A 12 27.79 -4.06 -0.20
C PHE A 12 27.52 -2.71 0.49
N LYS A 13 28.20 -1.64 0.03
CA LYS A 13 27.98 -0.27 0.51
C LYS A 13 26.52 0.17 0.32
N GLY A 14 25.94 -0.11 -0.85
CA GLY A 14 24.52 0.15 -1.11
C GLY A 14 23.59 -0.61 -0.14
N ILE A 15 23.90 -1.88 0.16
CA ILE A 15 23.12 -2.68 1.11
C ILE A 15 23.17 -2.08 2.52
N VAL A 16 24.35 -1.69 2.99
CA VAL A 16 24.52 -1.08 4.33
C VAL A 16 23.75 0.24 4.42
N VAL A 17 23.91 1.14 3.44
CA VAL A 17 23.17 2.41 3.42
C VAL A 17 21.67 2.15 3.38
N GLY A 18 21.23 1.20 2.55
CA GLY A 18 19.83 0.83 2.44
C GLY A 18 19.27 0.30 3.76
N ALA A 19 20.00 -0.58 4.46
CA ALA A 19 19.58 -1.12 5.75
C ALA A 19 19.46 -0.03 6.83
N VAL A 20 20.41 0.92 6.87
CA VAL A 20 20.33 2.08 7.78
C VAL A 20 19.10 2.92 7.48
N PHE A 21 18.87 3.27 6.21
CA PHE A 21 17.71 4.06 5.80
C PHE A 21 16.38 3.33 6.02
N SER A 22 16.33 2.02 5.80
CA SER A 22 15.18 1.17 6.13
C SER A 22 14.89 1.22 7.63
N LEU A 23 15.91 1.08 8.49
CA LEU A 23 15.74 1.17 9.94
C LEU A 23 15.25 2.56 10.37
N LEU A 24 15.85 3.62 9.83
CA LEU A 24 15.46 5.01 10.13
C LEU A 24 14.01 5.29 9.77
N VAL A 25 13.57 4.90 8.57
CA VAL A 25 12.17 5.05 8.16
C VAL A 25 11.23 4.33 9.11
N SER A 26 11.58 3.11 9.51
CA SER A 26 10.73 2.29 10.38
C SER A 26 10.68 2.77 11.82
N LEU A 27 11.70 3.50 12.28
CA LEU A 27 11.69 4.21 13.56
C LEU A 27 10.91 5.53 13.46
N CYS A 28 11.13 6.31 12.41
CA CYS A 28 10.49 7.63 12.27
C CYS A 28 9.00 7.53 11.96
N ALA A 29 8.56 6.56 11.15
CA ALA A 29 7.17 6.51 10.71
C ALA A 29 6.17 6.35 11.87
N PRO A 30 6.34 5.41 12.82
CA PRO A 30 5.46 5.32 13.99
C PRO A 30 5.51 6.56 14.88
N PHE A 31 6.69 7.15 15.06
CA PHE A 31 6.86 8.39 15.83
C PHE A 31 6.06 9.56 15.23
N VAL A 32 6.22 9.80 13.92
CA VAL A 32 5.49 10.88 13.21
C VAL A 32 3.98 10.67 13.27
N VAL A 33 3.54 9.42 13.17
CA VAL A 33 2.11 9.10 13.12
C VAL A 33 1.46 9.11 14.50
N PHE A 34 2.08 8.51 15.51
CA PHE A 34 1.44 8.29 16.82
C PHE A 34 1.77 9.38 17.83
N MET A 35 3.01 9.87 17.84
CA MET A 35 3.44 10.92 18.77
C MET A 35 3.12 12.30 18.22
N LEU A 36 3.62 12.62 17.02
CA LEU A 36 3.40 13.95 16.43
C LEU A 36 1.99 14.12 15.86
N GLN A 37 1.28 13.03 15.55
CA GLN A 37 -0.02 13.07 14.86
C GLN A 37 0.03 13.94 13.58
N ALA A 38 1.18 13.94 12.90
CA ALA A 38 1.41 14.71 11.69
C ALA A 38 0.99 13.90 10.44
N SER A 39 1.15 14.51 9.26
CA SER A 39 0.85 13.87 7.98
C SER A 39 1.45 12.47 7.81
N SER A 40 0.59 11.49 7.52
CA SER A 40 1.02 10.10 7.41
C SER A 40 1.65 9.78 6.05
N MET A 41 2.98 9.72 6.02
CA MET A 41 3.77 9.50 4.79
C MET A 41 4.03 8.02 4.47
N GLY A 42 3.49 7.08 5.25
CA GLY A 42 3.81 5.66 5.19
C GLY A 42 2.69 4.73 4.72
N ILE A 43 1.54 5.27 4.31
CA ILE A 43 0.35 4.43 4.03
C ILE A 43 0.07 4.27 2.54
N ASN A 44 0.32 5.30 1.74
CA ASN A 44 -0.10 5.32 0.35
C ASN A 44 0.89 4.57 -0.56
N SER A 45 0.34 4.00 -1.65
CA SER A 45 1.09 3.20 -2.64
C SER A 45 2.26 3.98 -3.29
N SER A 46 2.12 5.30 -3.38
CA SER A 46 3.15 6.26 -3.81
C SER A 46 4.39 6.29 -2.90
N SER A 47 4.28 5.77 -1.67
CA SER A 47 5.32 5.74 -0.64
C SER A 47 6.00 7.11 -0.41
N PRO A 48 5.26 8.16 0.01
CA PRO A 48 5.81 9.50 0.23
C PRO A 48 7.08 9.53 1.10
N GLY A 49 7.11 8.73 2.16
CA GLY A 49 8.28 8.60 3.02
C GLY A 49 9.52 8.08 2.27
N ALA A 50 9.37 7.05 1.43
CA ALA A 50 10.48 6.56 0.61
C ALA A 50 10.99 7.63 -0.37
N ILE A 51 10.08 8.42 -0.97
CA ILE A 51 10.43 9.53 -1.86
C ILE A 51 11.23 10.60 -1.09
N PHE A 52 10.77 11.01 0.10
CA PHE A 52 11.44 12.02 0.91
C PHE A 52 12.86 11.59 1.31
N PHE A 53 13.00 10.39 1.89
CA PHE A 53 14.32 9.89 2.30
C PHE A 53 15.26 9.72 1.10
N PHE A 54 14.73 9.34 -0.05
CA PHE A 54 15.51 9.24 -1.28
C PHE A 54 15.92 10.60 -1.85
N PHE A 55 15.07 11.61 -1.69
CA PHE A 55 15.40 12.99 -2.02
C PHE A 55 16.54 13.52 -1.15
N VAL A 56 16.44 13.32 0.17
CA VAL A 56 17.50 13.69 1.10
C VAL A 56 18.81 12.96 0.77
N LEU A 57 18.71 11.66 0.47
CA LEU A 57 19.86 10.84 0.10
C LEU A 57 20.53 11.33 -1.18
N THR A 58 19.77 11.57 -2.25
CA THR A 58 20.33 11.88 -3.58
C THR A 58 20.84 13.32 -3.68
N LEU A 59 20.11 14.30 -3.16
CA LEU A 59 20.48 15.71 -3.27
C LEU A 59 21.54 16.12 -2.24
N PHE A 60 21.46 15.64 -0.99
CA PHE A 60 22.33 16.08 0.09
C PHE A 60 23.37 15.03 0.46
N VAL A 61 22.95 13.87 0.97
CA VAL A 61 23.86 12.88 1.58
C VAL A 61 24.88 12.36 0.56
N ASN A 62 24.44 11.96 -0.63
CA ASN A 62 25.33 11.40 -1.65
C ASN A 62 26.32 12.43 -2.20
N VAL A 63 25.90 13.70 -2.30
CA VAL A 63 26.78 14.81 -2.72
C VAL A 63 27.82 15.08 -1.65
N VAL A 64 27.44 15.17 -0.37
CA VAL A 64 28.37 15.32 0.76
C VAL A 64 29.36 14.17 0.82
N LEU A 65 28.91 12.92 0.67
CA LEU A 65 29.81 11.76 0.58
C LEU A 65 30.81 11.89 -0.57
N GLY A 66 30.36 12.39 -1.73
CA GLY A 66 31.22 12.65 -2.89
C GLY A 66 32.24 13.76 -2.67
N LEU A 67 31.88 14.81 -1.93
CA LEU A 67 32.76 15.90 -1.54
C LEU A 67 33.83 15.45 -0.53
N ILE A 68 33.48 14.56 0.40
CA ILE A 68 34.44 13.96 1.34
C ILE A 68 35.42 13.08 0.59
N LYS A 69 34.93 12.02 -0.08
CA LYS A 69 35.70 11.16 -0.98
C LYS A 69 34.80 10.53 -2.03
N ARG A 70 35.15 10.67 -3.32
CA ARG A 70 34.38 10.09 -4.44
C ARG A 70 34.07 8.59 -4.31
N GLN A 71 34.94 7.81 -3.67
CA GLN A 71 34.73 6.37 -3.43
C GLN A 71 33.55 6.07 -2.50
N PHE A 72 33.18 6.99 -1.61
CA PHE A 72 32.06 6.83 -0.68
C PHE A 72 30.72 7.11 -1.36
N ALA A 73 30.68 7.96 -2.39
CA ALA A 73 29.47 8.24 -3.15
C ALA A 73 28.86 6.96 -3.76
N LEU A 74 27.55 6.83 -3.65
CA LEU A 74 26.76 5.73 -4.19
C LEU A 74 26.64 5.89 -5.72
N GLY A 75 26.84 4.78 -6.42
CA GLY A 75 26.58 4.71 -7.85
C GLY A 75 25.09 4.56 -8.16
N ARG A 76 24.73 4.65 -9.44
CA ARG A 76 23.34 4.47 -9.90
C ARG A 76 22.71 3.15 -9.42
N ALA A 77 23.49 2.06 -9.44
CA ALA A 77 23.02 0.76 -8.96
C ALA A 77 22.72 0.75 -7.46
N ASP A 78 23.60 1.35 -6.65
CA ASP A 78 23.42 1.47 -5.21
C ASP A 78 22.21 2.36 -4.87
N LEU A 79 21.99 3.45 -5.60
CA LEU A 79 20.83 4.32 -5.36
C LEU A 79 19.50 3.61 -5.67
N ILE A 80 19.44 2.83 -6.76
CA ILE A 80 18.26 2.00 -7.08
C ILE A 80 18.04 0.95 -6.00
N LEU A 81 19.11 0.30 -5.51
CA LEU A 81 19.04 -0.65 -4.41
C LEU A 81 18.48 -0.01 -3.14
N VAL A 82 19.01 1.14 -2.72
CA VAL A 82 18.56 1.84 -1.51
C VAL A 82 17.09 2.27 -1.64
N TYR A 83 16.68 2.81 -2.79
CA TYR A 83 15.27 3.16 -2.99
C TYR A 83 14.35 1.93 -2.96
N SER A 84 14.80 0.81 -3.52
CA SER A 84 14.04 -0.44 -3.50
C SER A 84 13.90 -0.98 -2.07
N MET A 85 14.94 -0.87 -1.25
CA MET A 85 14.90 -1.19 0.18
C MET A 85 13.97 -0.24 0.95
N LEU A 86 13.95 1.04 0.62
CA LEU A 86 13.02 2.02 1.21
C LEU A 86 11.56 1.69 0.89
N LEU A 87 11.24 1.41 -0.38
CA LEU A 87 9.89 0.98 -0.79
C LEU A 87 9.42 -0.25 -0.01
N MET A 88 10.32 -1.21 0.21
CA MET A 88 10.01 -2.41 0.96
C MET A 88 9.83 -2.11 2.46
N ALA A 89 10.70 -1.27 3.04
CA ALA A 89 10.66 -0.96 4.47
C ALA A 89 9.40 -0.20 4.89
N VAL A 90 8.89 0.73 4.07
CA VAL A 90 7.67 1.51 4.37
C VAL A 90 6.42 0.62 4.45
N THR A 91 6.45 -0.62 3.94
CA THR A 91 5.27 -1.49 3.89
C THR A 91 4.82 -2.04 5.25
N LEU A 92 5.57 -1.82 6.35
CA LEU A 92 5.31 -2.46 7.66
C LEU A 92 5.04 -1.55 8.87
N PRO A 93 5.75 -0.42 9.08
CA PRO A 93 5.97 0.12 10.42
C PRO A 93 4.73 0.71 11.09
N THR A 94 3.74 1.13 10.31
CA THR A 94 2.54 1.81 10.79
C THR A 94 1.29 0.96 10.50
N TYR A 95 0.33 1.51 9.76
CA TYR A 95 -1.01 0.97 9.56
C TYR A 95 -1.08 -0.25 8.64
N ASN A 96 0.02 -0.67 8.01
CA ASN A 96 -0.02 -1.78 7.06
C ASN A 96 0.18 -3.16 7.73
N PHE A 97 0.89 -3.21 8.87
CA PHE A 97 1.15 -4.48 9.57
C PHE A 97 1.37 -4.30 11.07
N LEU A 98 2.44 -3.60 11.50
CA LEU A 98 2.88 -3.64 12.90
C LEU A 98 1.91 -3.01 13.89
N ASN A 99 1.25 -1.91 13.52
CA ASN A 99 0.27 -1.27 14.41
C ASN A 99 -0.95 -2.18 14.62
N TYR A 100 -1.47 -2.77 13.53
CA TYR A 100 -2.54 -3.76 13.62
C TYR A 100 -2.09 -5.02 14.35
N LEU A 101 -0.86 -5.49 14.14
CA LEU A 101 -0.33 -6.66 14.82
C LEU A 101 -0.35 -6.46 16.33
N ILE A 102 0.33 -5.41 16.81
CA ILE A 102 0.44 -5.14 18.25
C ILE A 102 -0.96 -4.93 18.83
N GLY A 103 -1.78 -4.08 18.21
CA GLY A 103 -3.13 -3.82 18.69
C GLY A 103 -4.04 -5.06 18.70
N MET A 104 -3.98 -5.94 17.69
CA MET A 104 -4.85 -7.12 17.61
C MET A 104 -4.44 -8.22 18.59
N ILE A 105 -3.14 -8.39 18.86
CA ILE A 105 -2.67 -9.45 19.77
C ILE A 105 -2.82 -9.09 21.24
N SER A 106 -2.91 -7.80 21.58
CA SER A 106 -3.14 -7.34 22.96
C SER A 106 -4.55 -6.80 23.22
N GLY A 107 -5.26 -6.36 22.18
CA GLY A 107 -6.55 -5.67 22.28
C GLY A 107 -7.64 -6.43 23.02
N PRO A 108 -7.95 -7.71 22.69
CA PRO A 108 -8.99 -8.47 23.37
C PRO A 108 -8.79 -8.60 24.88
N TYR A 109 -7.53 -8.72 25.32
CA TYR A 109 -7.19 -8.86 26.74
C TYR A 109 -7.33 -7.53 27.47
N TYR A 110 -6.86 -6.44 26.88
CA TYR A 110 -6.95 -5.11 27.48
C TYR A 110 -8.39 -4.56 27.50
N MET A 111 -9.16 -4.81 26.44
CA MET A 111 -10.53 -4.30 26.31
C MET A 111 -11.57 -5.19 26.99
N ALA A 112 -11.19 -6.35 27.55
CA ALA A 112 -12.14 -7.24 28.18
C ALA A 112 -12.75 -6.61 29.45
N SER A 113 -14.08 -6.54 29.49
CA SER A 113 -14.83 -6.06 30.64
C SER A 113 -16.04 -6.97 30.91
N PRO A 114 -16.55 -7.03 32.15
CA PRO A 114 -17.77 -7.76 32.46
C PRO A 114 -18.99 -7.29 31.64
N GLU A 115 -19.00 -6.04 31.17
CA GLU A 115 -20.10 -5.47 30.40
C GLU A 115 -20.12 -5.94 28.93
N ASN A 116 -18.95 -6.19 28.33
CA ASN A 116 -18.83 -6.60 26.92
C ASN A 116 -18.67 -8.11 26.72
N ASN A 117 -18.40 -8.88 27.77
CA ASN A 117 -18.17 -10.33 27.75
C ASN A 117 -17.09 -10.79 26.74
N PHE A 118 -16.11 -9.92 26.42
CA PHE A 118 -15.04 -10.28 25.49
C PHE A 118 -14.21 -11.46 26.00
N ALA A 119 -14.02 -11.54 27.33
CA ALA A 119 -13.26 -12.60 27.97
C ALA A 119 -13.85 -13.98 27.64
N GLU A 120 -15.17 -14.11 27.70
CA GLU A 120 -15.89 -15.35 27.45
C GLU A 120 -16.03 -15.65 25.96
N VAL A 121 -16.20 -14.63 25.13
CA VAL A 121 -16.48 -14.80 23.69
C VAL A 121 -15.21 -15.00 22.86
N TYR A 122 -14.10 -14.35 23.21
CA TYR A 122 -12.87 -14.39 22.41
C TYR A 122 -11.79 -15.28 22.99
N LEU A 123 -11.39 -15.04 24.24
CA LEU A 123 -10.15 -15.59 24.80
C LEU A 123 -10.07 -17.13 24.73
N PRO A 124 -11.14 -17.91 24.95
CA PRO A 124 -11.09 -19.37 24.84
C PRO A 124 -10.76 -19.90 23.44
N TYR A 125 -10.92 -19.06 22.41
CA TYR A 125 -10.69 -19.41 21.01
C TYR A 125 -9.40 -18.82 20.43
N ILE A 126 -8.73 -17.93 21.17
CA ILE A 126 -7.42 -17.39 20.79
C ILE A 126 -6.37 -18.50 20.95
N SER A 127 -5.44 -18.59 20.00
CA SER A 127 -4.34 -19.53 20.12
C SER A 127 -3.18 -18.89 20.89
N ASP A 128 -2.73 -19.53 21.98
CA ASP A 128 -1.76 -18.97 22.93
C ASP A 128 -0.46 -18.47 22.28
N TRP A 129 0.04 -19.20 21.28
CA TRP A 129 1.30 -18.87 20.59
C TRP A 129 1.23 -17.59 19.72
N MET A 130 0.02 -17.05 19.48
CA MET A 130 -0.18 -15.86 18.64
C MET A 130 -0.18 -14.55 19.43
N VAL A 131 -0.28 -14.61 20.76
CA VAL A 131 -0.55 -13.46 21.61
C VAL A 131 0.35 -13.45 22.85
N PRO A 132 0.72 -12.27 23.39
CA PRO A 132 1.39 -12.18 24.67
C PRO A 132 0.50 -12.77 25.79
N GLN A 133 1.13 -13.49 26.72
CA GLN A 133 0.42 -14.15 27.84
C GLN A 133 0.52 -13.36 29.15
N ASP A 134 1.44 -12.40 29.24
CA ASP A 134 1.63 -11.57 30.43
C ASP A 134 0.65 -10.40 30.43
N GLU A 135 -0.37 -10.49 31.28
CA GLU A 135 -1.40 -9.47 31.45
C GLU A 135 -0.82 -8.12 31.88
N GLN A 136 0.16 -8.11 32.80
CA GLN A 136 0.77 -6.85 33.24
C GLN A 136 1.52 -6.18 32.09
N ALA A 137 2.20 -6.96 31.26
CA ALA A 137 2.84 -6.45 30.06
C ALA A 137 1.82 -5.85 29.08
N ILE A 138 0.65 -6.46 28.92
CA ILE A 138 -0.43 -5.95 28.06
C ILE A 138 -0.99 -4.64 28.62
N PHE A 139 -1.38 -4.58 29.89
CA PHE A 139 -1.95 -3.38 30.48
C PHE A 139 -0.96 -2.21 30.48
N ALA A 140 0.30 -2.46 30.86
CA ALA A 140 1.35 -1.44 30.83
C ALA A 140 1.64 -0.91 29.41
N LEU A 141 1.30 -1.65 28.34
CA LEU A 141 1.42 -1.13 26.97
C LEU A 141 0.43 0.01 26.70
N TYR A 142 -0.78 -0.08 27.27
CA TYR A 142 -1.86 0.88 27.04
C TYR A 142 -1.85 2.01 28.07
N GLU A 143 -1.52 1.71 29.32
CA GLU A 143 -1.51 2.67 30.44
C GLU A 143 -0.15 3.36 30.63
N GLY A 144 0.94 2.75 30.13
CA GLY A 144 2.31 3.20 30.31
C GLY A 144 3.02 2.51 31.48
N LEU A 145 4.35 2.42 31.41
CA LEU A 145 5.18 1.83 32.46
C LEU A 145 5.36 2.80 33.64
N PRO A 146 5.31 2.28 34.88
CA PRO A 146 5.77 3.04 36.04
C PRO A 146 7.25 3.44 35.90
N SER A 147 7.60 4.61 36.44
CA SER A 147 8.96 5.15 36.37
C SER A 147 10.01 4.17 36.91
N GLY A 148 11.06 3.92 36.13
CA GLY A 148 12.17 3.03 36.51
C GLY A 148 12.01 1.57 36.08
N GLN A 149 10.87 1.18 35.52
CA GLN A 149 10.69 -0.16 34.94
C GLN A 149 11.19 -0.21 33.49
N SER A 150 11.66 -1.39 33.07
CA SER A 150 12.08 -1.66 31.69
C SER A 150 10.98 -2.35 30.90
N ILE A 151 10.93 -2.11 29.59
CA ILE A 151 10.01 -2.79 28.67
C ILE A 151 10.12 -4.33 28.82
N PRO A 152 9.00 -5.04 29.07
CA PRO A 152 9.00 -6.49 29.29
C PRO A 152 9.11 -7.27 27.96
N TRP A 153 10.28 -7.20 27.31
CA TRP A 153 10.53 -7.82 26.00
C TRP A 153 10.22 -9.33 25.95
N ALA A 154 10.42 -10.04 27.07
CA ALA A 154 10.17 -11.47 27.16
C ALA A 154 8.73 -11.85 26.80
N ALA A 155 7.74 -11.01 27.15
CA ALA A 155 6.34 -11.26 26.84
C ALA A 155 6.01 -11.18 25.34
N TRP A 156 6.84 -10.50 24.54
CA TRP A 156 6.59 -10.20 23.13
C TRP A 156 7.40 -11.05 22.15
N ILE A 157 8.60 -11.51 22.55
CA ILE A 157 9.53 -12.18 21.62
C ILE A 157 8.89 -13.41 20.96
N GLU A 158 8.25 -14.27 21.74
CA GLU A 158 7.63 -15.49 21.22
C GLU A 158 6.49 -15.21 20.22
N PRO A 159 5.40 -14.48 20.59
CA PRO A 159 4.31 -14.22 19.65
C PRO A 159 4.78 -13.44 18.42
N LEU A 160 5.63 -12.42 18.59
CA LEU A 160 6.15 -11.65 17.45
C LEU A 160 7.01 -12.51 16.52
N SER A 161 7.77 -13.48 17.04
CA SER A 161 8.57 -14.36 16.18
C SER A 161 7.71 -15.20 15.24
N HIS A 162 6.57 -15.71 15.71
CA HIS A 162 5.61 -16.47 14.90
C HIS A 162 4.95 -15.59 13.84
N TRP A 163 4.58 -14.36 14.19
CA TRP A 163 4.00 -13.39 13.26
C TRP A 163 5.01 -12.89 12.22
N PHE A 164 6.27 -12.69 12.61
CA PHE A 164 7.34 -12.30 11.69
C PHE A 164 7.69 -13.44 10.73
N ALA A 165 7.74 -14.68 11.20
CA ALA A 165 7.92 -15.83 10.33
C ALA A 165 6.78 -15.92 9.30
N PHE A 166 5.54 -15.73 9.76
CA PHE A 166 4.37 -15.67 8.87
C PHE A 166 4.49 -14.57 7.83
N PHE A 167 4.74 -13.33 8.26
CA PHE A 167 4.79 -12.21 7.34
C PHE A 167 5.99 -12.25 6.40
N LEU A 168 7.16 -12.73 6.84
CA LEU A 168 8.31 -12.94 5.96
C LEU A 168 8.01 -13.99 4.89
N CYS A 169 7.34 -15.09 5.26
CA CYS A 169 6.92 -16.12 4.30
C CYS A 169 5.87 -15.58 3.31
N LEU A 170 4.88 -14.82 3.81
CA LEU A 170 3.86 -14.15 3.01
C LEU A 170 4.49 -13.11 2.05
N SER A 171 5.48 -12.35 2.54
CA SER A 171 6.26 -11.40 1.73
C SER A 171 7.07 -12.12 0.66
N PHE A 172 7.71 -13.24 0.99
CA PHE A 172 8.45 -14.04 0.03
C PHE A 172 7.52 -14.62 -1.05
N MET A 173 6.33 -15.11 -0.68
CA MET A 173 5.27 -15.51 -1.62
C MET A 173 4.94 -14.39 -2.62
N MET A 174 4.74 -13.17 -2.11
CA MET A 174 4.48 -11.97 -2.89
C MET A 174 5.65 -11.57 -3.82
N ILE A 175 6.90 -11.70 -3.35
CA ILE A 175 8.10 -11.46 -4.15
C ILE A 175 8.23 -12.52 -5.27
N CYS A 176 7.91 -13.79 -5.00
CA CYS A 176 7.84 -14.82 -6.01
C CYS A 176 6.80 -14.50 -7.09
N MET A 177 5.59 -14.07 -6.68
CA MET A 177 4.54 -13.63 -7.61
C MET A 177 4.99 -12.45 -8.47
N ALA A 178 5.59 -11.42 -7.85
CA ALA A 178 6.12 -10.27 -8.57
C ALA A 178 7.18 -10.68 -9.59
N THR A 179 8.10 -11.58 -9.22
CA THR A 179 9.15 -12.08 -10.13
C THR A 179 8.55 -12.85 -11.31
N ILE A 180 7.55 -13.71 -11.08
CA ILE A 180 6.89 -14.50 -12.13
C ILE A 180 6.17 -13.57 -13.13
N LEU A 181 5.50 -12.53 -12.65
CA LEU A 181 4.69 -11.64 -13.48
C LEU A 181 5.50 -10.48 -14.08
N HIS A 182 6.73 -10.24 -13.61
CA HIS A 182 7.56 -9.10 -13.98
C HIS A 182 7.74 -8.94 -15.50
N ARG A 183 8.24 -9.97 -16.20
CA ARG A 183 8.45 -9.89 -17.66
C ARG A 183 7.16 -9.74 -18.43
N GLN A 184 6.11 -10.43 -18.00
CA GLN A 184 4.81 -10.31 -18.63
C GLN A 184 4.32 -8.87 -18.60
N TRP A 185 4.41 -8.21 -17.44
CA TRP A 185 3.95 -6.84 -17.28
C TRP A 185 4.90 -5.81 -17.90
N SER A 186 6.21 -5.97 -17.71
CA SER A 186 7.17 -4.95 -18.13
C SER A 186 7.57 -5.06 -19.61
N VAL A 187 7.76 -6.29 -20.13
CA VAL A 187 8.27 -6.53 -21.50
C VAL A 187 7.14 -6.79 -22.48
N HIS A 188 6.24 -7.74 -22.17
CA HIS A 188 5.17 -8.12 -23.09
C HIS A 188 4.04 -7.10 -23.12
N GLU A 189 3.60 -6.63 -21.94
CA GLU A 189 2.49 -5.67 -21.82
C GLU A 189 2.96 -4.20 -21.74
N ARG A 190 4.26 -3.96 -21.51
CA ARG A 190 4.88 -2.62 -21.47
C ARG A 190 4.14 -1.66 -20.55
N LEU A 191 3.81 -2.10 -19.33
CA LEU A 191 3.25 -1.24 -18.32
C LEU A 191 4.15 0.00 -18.08
N SER A 192 3.52 1.14 -17.80
CA SER A 192 4.22 2.44 -17.76
C SER A 192 4.99 2.70 -16.46
N TYR A 193 4.63 2.02 -15.36
CA TYR A 193 5.16 2.21 -14.00
C TYR A 193 5.38 3.68 -13.60
N PRO A 194 4.34 4.53 -13.61
CA PRO A 194 4.49 5.98 -13.38
C PRO A 194 5.21 6.34 -12.06
N MET A 195 4.99 5.57 -10.99
CA MET A 195 5.63 5.79 -9.67
C MET A 195 7.16 5.71 -9.71
N THR A 196 7.73 4.98 -10.68
CA THR A 196 9.20 4.82 -10.79
C THR A 196 9.86 6.01 -11.49
N GLN A 197 9.10 6.90 -12.11
CA GLN A 197 9.67 7.96 -12.93
C GLN A 197 10.37 9.04 -12.11
N LEU A 198 9.77 9.48 -10.98
CA LEU A 198 10.39 10.45 -10.09
C LEU A 198 11.77 9.99 -9.57
N PRO A 199 11.90 8.82 -8.92
CA PRO A 199 13.20 8.35 -8.44
C PRO A 199 14.21 8.12 -9.57
N LEU A 200 13.77 7.69 -10.76
CA LEU A 200 14.66 7.59 -11.92
C LEU A 200 15.22 8.95 -12.35
N GLN A 201 14.39 10.00 -12.38
CA GLN A 201 14.85 11.36 -12.73
C GLN A 201 15.84 11.91 -11.69
N MET A 202 15.68 11.56 -10.41
CA MET A 202 16.58 11.98 -9.33
C MET A 202 17.99 11.37 -9.42
N ILE A 203 18.19 10.35 -10.26
CA ILE A 203 19.49 9.67 -10.43
C ILE A 203 20.00 9.63 -11.88
N GLU A 204 19.18 10.03 -12.84
CA GLU A 204 19.53 10.02 -14.27
C GLU A 204 20.71 10.96 -14.56
N GLY A 205 21.62 10.57 -15.46
CA GLY A 205 22.76 11.39 -15.88
C GLY A 205 23.78 11.73 -14.77
N THR A 206 23.65 11.13 -13.59
CA THR A 206 24.44 11.50 -12.42
C THR A 206 25.75 10.72 -12.36
N SER A 207 26.89 11.42 -12.36
CA SER A 207 28.16 10.82 -11.93
C SER A 207 28.16 10.68 -10.40
N PRO A 208 28.80 9.64 -9.82
CA PRO A 208 28.83 9.46 -8.37
C PRO A 208 29.26 10.74 -7.62
N GLY A 209 28.43 11.17 -6.67
CA GLY A 209 28.71 12.34 -5.82
C GLY A 209 28.41 13.69 -6.46
N ARG A 210 27.74 13.74 -7.61
CA ARG A 210 27.25 14.97 -8.23
C ARG A 210 25.73 15.10 -8.13
N VAL A 211 25.25 16.33 -8.25
CA VAL A 211 23.82 16.66 -8.32
C VAL A 211 23.26 16.19 -9.67
N ALA A 212 22.10 15.54 -9.65
CA ALA A 212 21.40 15.12 -10.87
C ALA A 212 20.89 16.33 -11.69
N PRO A 213 20.87 16.26 -13.03
CA PRO A 213 20.33 17.34 -13.87
C PRO A 213 18.88 17.72 -13.54
N PHE A 214 18.09 16.78 -13.04
CA PHE A 214 16.73 17.02 -12.54
C PHE A 214 16.70 18.12 -11.48
N PHE A 215 17.65 18.12 -10.53
CA PHE A 215 17.75 19.13 -9.46
C PHE A 215 18.28 20.49 -9.94
N LEU A 216 18.79 20.57 -11.16
CA LEU A 216 19.22 21.83 -11.79
C LEU A 216 18.10 22.47 -12.64
N ASN A 217 16.97 21.77 -12.82
CA ASN A 217 15.87 22.23 -13.65
C ASN A 217 14.98 23.24 -12.91
N LYS A 218 14.85 24.46 -13.45
CA LYS A 218 14.02 25.53 -12.85
C LYS A 218 12.52 25.19 -12.81
N LEU A 219 12.00 24.47 -13.81
CA LEU A 219 10.59 24.07 -13.84
C LEU A 219 10.27 23.07 -12.72
N MET A 220 11.22 22.21 -12.38
CA MET A 220 11.07 21.30 -11.24
C MET A 220 10.94 22.07 -9.93
N TRP A 221 11.82 23.04 -9.68
CA TRP A 221 11.73 23.89 -8.48
C TRP A 221 10.50 24.78 -8.45
N LEU A 222 10.02 25.26 -9.61
CA LEU A 222 8.73 25.95 -9.70
C LEU A 222 7.58 25.03 -9.29
N GLY A 223 7.58 23.79 -9.78
CA GLY A 223 6.61 22.77 -9.36
C GLY A 223 6.73 22.42 -7.88
N PHE A 224 7.95 22.31 -7.34
CA PHE A 224 8.19 22.08 -5.91
C PHE A 224 7.64 23.22 -5.04
N ALA A 225 7.88 24.46 -5.45
CA ALA A 225 7.53 25.64 -4.67
C ALA A 225 6.02 25.79 -4.47
N VAL A 226 5.19 25.38 -5.43
CA VAL A 226 3.72 25.54 -5.36
C VAL A 226 3.12 24.87 -4.12
N PRO A 227 3.15 23.53 -3.96
CA PRO A 227 2.62 22.88 -2.77
C PRO A 227 3.43 23.23 -1.52
N PHE A 228 4.75 23.40 -1.64
CA PHE A 228 5.58 23.69 -0.47
C PHE A 228 5.21 25.01 0.19
N ILE A 229 5.01 26.07 -0.60
CA ILE A 229 4.62 27.38 -0.09
C ILE A 229 3.18 27.31 0.42
N LEU A 230 2.23 26.83 -0.39
CA LEU A 230 0.81 26.84 -0.04
C LEU A 230 0.52 26.03 1.23
N PHE A 231 1.07 24.84 1.37
CA PHE A 231 0.85 24.05 2.57
C PHE A 231 1.68 24.51 3.78
N SER A 232 2.75 25.29 3.56
CA SER A 232 3.44 25.94 4.67
C SER A 232 2.62 27.05 5.32
N PHE A 233 1.67 27.65 4.61
CA PHE A 233 0.70 28.54 5.25
C PHE A 233 -0.19 27.78 6.25
N SER A 234 -0.67 26.58 5.90
CA SER A 234 -1.42 25.72 6.83
C SER A 234 -0.56 25.29 8.03
N GLY A 235 0.69 24.89 7.80
CA GLY A 235 1.61 24.56 8.88
C GLY A 235 1.94 25.75 9.79
N LEU A 236 2.07 26.96 9.24
CA LEU A 236 2.23 28.18 10.02
C LEU A 236 0.96 28.56 10.78
N ASN A 237 -0.23 28.39 10.18
CA ASN A 237 -1.51 28.68 10.82
C ASN A 237 -1.67 27.90 12.14
N HIS A 238 -1.20 26.65 12.18
CA HIS A 238 -1.20 25.81 13.38
C HIS A 238 -0.52 26.49 14.59
N TYR A 239 0.59 27.20 14.35
CA TYR A 239 1.34 27.93 15.39
C TYR A 239 0.90 29.39 15.53
N LEU A 240 0.47 29.99 14.42
CA LEU A 240 0.14 31.40 14.28
C LEU A 240 -1.22 31.53 13.57
N PRO A 241 -2.34 31.53 14.32
CA PRO A 241 -3.69 31.57 13.74
C PRO A 241 -4.00 32.78 12.85
N VAL A 242 -3.15 33.81 12.86
CA VAL A 242 -3.23 34.99 11.98
C VAL A 242 -2.90 34.66 10.51
N VAL A 243 -2.15 33.59 10.26
CA VAL A 243 -1.78 33.14 8.91
C VAL A 243 -2.96 32.37 8.31
N PRO A 244 -3.37 32.61 7.05
CA PRO A 244 -4.50 31.88 6.46
C PRO A 244 -4.18 30.39 6.29
N GLU A 245 -5.16 29.53 6.55
CA GLU A 245 -5.09 28.10 6.24
C GLU A 245 -5.54 27.86 4.80
N PHE A 246 -4.82 27.01 4.06
CA PHE A 246 -5.27 26.50 2.77
C PHE A 246 -5.93 25.14 2.96
N PRO A 247 -7.25 25.02 2.70
CA PRO A 247 -7.97 23.78 2.92
C PRO A 247 -7.56 22.72 1.89
N PHE A 248 -7.47 21.47 2.33
CA PHE A 248 -7.25 20.32 1.45
C PHE A 248 -8.42 20.10 0.47
N TYR A 249 -9.66 20.32 0.96
CA TYR A 249 -10.87 20.27 0.15
C TYR A 249 -11.28 21.69 -0.28
N ILE A 250 -11.33 21.94 -1.59
CA ILE A 250 -11.69 23.27 -2.12
C ILE A 250 -13.20 23.53 -2.07
N ALA A 251 -14.01 22.46 -2.12
CA ALA A 251 -15.46 22.51 -2.03
C ALA A 251 -16.03 21.11 -1.75
N TRP A 252 -17.30 21.06 -1.38
CA TRP A 252 -18.06 19.83 -1.19
C TRP A 252 -19.27 19.83 -2.14
N ILE A 253 -19.39 18.81 -2.97
CA ILE A 253 -20.50 18.68 -3.93
C ILE A 253 -21.56 17.74 -3.37
N HIS A 254 -22.79 18.23 -3.25
CA HIS A 254 -23.95 17.41 -2.91
C HIS A 254 -24.76 17.14 -4.17
N TRP A 255 -24.69 15.91 -4.68
CA TRP A 255 -25.33 15.53 -5.95
C TRP A 255 -26.85 15.41 -5.85
N PHE A 256 -27.36 15.10 -4.66
CA PHE A 256 -28.79 14.88 -4.40
C PHE A 256 -29.22 15.67 -3.15
N ARG A 257 -30.37 16.35 -3.23
CA ARG A 257 -30.80 17.42 -2.31
C ARG A 257 -31.33 16.93 -0.95
N ASP A 258 -31.86 15.70 -0.88
CA ASP A 258 -32.65 15.19 0.26
C ASP A 258 -32.12 13.86 0.83
N ILE A 259 -30.93 13.44 0.40
CA ILE A 259 -30.31 12.21 0.88
C ILE A 259 -29.17 12.66 1.79
N ASN A 260 -29.05 12.07 2.99
CA ASN A 260 -27.91 12.23 3.91
C ASN A 260 -26.59 11.70 3.29
N THR A 261 -26.33 11.95 2.02
CA THR A 261 -25.03 11.79 1.37
C THR A 261 -24.20 12.99 1.78
N TRP A 262 -23.24 12.75 2.66
CA TRP A 262 -22.11 13.66 2.88
C TRP A 262 -21.58 14.08 1.50
N GLY A 263 -21.34 15.39 1.30
CA GLY A 263 -20.84 15.89 0.02
C GLY A 263 -19.57 15.16 -0.41
N GLU A 264 -19.31 15.11 -1.72
CA GLU A 264 -18.03 14.64 -2.24
C GLU A 264 -17.04 15.80 -2.23
N GLY A 265 -15.95 15.63 -1.48
CA GLY A 265 -14.89 16.62 -1.38
C GLY A 265 -14.14 16.76 -2.71
N LEU A 266 -13.96 18.00 -3.16
CA LEU A 266 -13.00 18.33 -4.21
C LEU A 266 -11.61 18.42 -3.57
N ALA A 267 -10.97 17.27 -3.36
CA ALA A 267 -9.62 17.19 -2.80
C ALA A 267 -8.57 17.61 -3.83
N LEU A 268 -7.75 18.61 -3.50
CA LEU A 268 -6.64 19.05 -4.35
C LEU A 268 -5.31 18.59 -3.77
N SER A 269 -4.86 17.38 -4.14
CA SER A 269 -3.48 16.93 -3.91
C SER A 269 -2.62 17.20 -5.16
N TYR A 270 -1.55 17.97 -4.97
CA TYR A 270 -0.57 18.29 -6.01
C TYR A 270 0.30 17.07 -6.36
N ALA A 271 0.58 16.20 -5.39
CA ALA A 271 1.26 14.94 -5.59
C ALA A 271 0.44 14.01 -6.47
N TRP A 272 -0.86 13.82 -6.17
CA TRP A 272 -1.73 13.00 -7.00
C TRP A 272 -1.88 13.59 -8.41
N LEU A 273 -2.02 14.91 -8.55
CA LEU A 273 -2.01 15.60 -9.84
C LEU A 273 -0.72 15.30 -10.63
N GLY A 274 0.44 15.36 -9.97
CA GLY A 274 1.74 15.07 -10.56
C GLY A 274 1.88 13.61 -11.01
N PHE A 275 1.34 12.66 -10.24
CA PHE A 275 1.33 11.25 -10.62
C PHE A 275 0.39 10.96 -11.80
N PHE A 276 -0.86 11.46 -11.75
CA PHE A 276 -1.82 11.26 -12.83
C PHE A 276 -1.39 11.91 -14.15
N TYR A 277 -0.57 12.98 -14.10
CA TYR A 277 0.04 13.53 -15.31
C TYR A 277 0.86 12.49 -16.12
N LEU A 278 1.47 11.54 -15.42
CA LEU A 278 2.28 10.47 -16.01
C LEU A 278 1.44 9.28 -16.51
N VAL A 279 0.17 9.21 -16.13
CA VAL A 279 -0.77 8.11 -16.43
C VAL A 279 -1.38 8.28 -17.81
N ASP A 280 -1.69 7.19 -18.49
CA ASP A 280 -2.40 7.23 -19.78
C ASP A 280 -3.75 7.97 -19.68
N LEU A 281 -4.14 8.66 -20.77
CA LEU A 281 -5.38 9.44 -20.79
C LEU A 281 -6.62 8.56 -20.62
N ASN A 282 -6.65 7.36 -21.22
CA ASN A 282 -7.80 6.46 -21.13
C ASN A 282 -7.95 5.89 -19.72
N ILE A 283 -6.84 5.60 -19.04
CA ILE A 283 -6.87 5.16 -17.64
C ILE A 283 -7.37 6.30 -16.74
N SER A 284 -6.81 7.50 -16.88
CA SER A 284 -7.20 8.66 -16.08
C SER A 284 -8.68 9.00 -16.30
N LEU A 285 -9.14 8.98 -17.55
CA LEU A 285 -10.55 9.15 -17.91
C LEU A 285 -11.45 8.13 -17.21
N SER A 286 -11.11 6.84 -17.29
CA SER A 286 -11.91 5.78 -16.69
C SER A 286 -12.02 5.89 -15.18
N ILE A 287 -10.96 6.29 -14.46
CA ILE A 287 -10.99 6.40 -13.00
C ILE A 287 -12.05 7.40 -12.54
N TRP A 288 -11.99 8.65 -13.02
CA TRP A 288 -12.95 9.67 -12.57
C TRP A 288 -14.34 9.46 -13.19
N PHE A 289 -14.42 8.99 -14.44
CA PHE A 289 -15.71 8.76 -15.10
C PHE A 289 -16.52 7.64 -14.44
N PHE A 290 -15.90 6.47 -14.19
CA PHE A 290 -16.61 5.38 -13.53
C PHE A 290 -16.92 5.69 -12.07
N PHE A 291 -16.08 6.48 -11.39
CA PHE A 291 -16.41 7.00 -10.06
C PHE A 291 -17.70 7.83 -10.08
N LEU A 292 -17.85 8.78 -11.02
CA LEU A 292 -19.06 9.58 -11.15
C LEU A 292 -20.29 8.72 -11.49
N ILE A 293 -20.13 7.71 -12.36
CA ILE A 293 -21.20 6.73 -12.62
C ILE A 293 -21.59 5.99 -11.35
N GLY A 294 -20.61 5.53 -10.55
CA GLY A 294 -20.85 4.86 -9.29
C GLY A 294 -21.62 5.74 -8.30
N LYS A 295 -21.28 7.03 -8.20
CA LYS A 295 -22.01 8.00 -7.37
C LYS A 295 -23.41 8.29 -7.89
N PHE A 296 -23.60 8.34 -9.20
CA PHE A 296 -24.93 8.44 -9.79
C PHE A 296 -25.79 7.19 -9.48
N GLN A 297 -25.20 5.99 -9.59
CA GLN A 297 -25.86 4.73 -9.25
C GLN A 297 -26.22 4.67 -7.76
N ASP A 298 -25.31 5.08 -6.86
CA ASP A 298 -25.54 5.18 -5.41
C ASP A 298 -26.73 6.10 -5.10
N GLY A 299 -26.74 7.31 -5.67
CA GLY A 299 -27.85 8.25 -5.49
C GLY A 299 -29.19 7.73 -6.02
N LEU A 300 -29.19 7.06 -7.18
CA LEU A 300 -30.39 6.43 -7.73
C LEU A 300 -30.92 5.32 -6.82
N PHE A 301 -30.04 4.44 -6.35
CA PHE A 301 -30.39 3.34 -5.45
C PHE A 301 -30.99 3.84 -4.13
N ARG A 302 -30.38 4.85 -3.52
CA ARG A 302 -30.91 5.48 -2.31
C ARG A 302 -32.25 6.16 -2.56
N THR A 303 -32.42 6.87 -3.69
CA THR A 303 -33.69 7.53 -4.05
C THR A 303 -34.82 6.52 -4.24
N LEU A 304 -34.53 5.37 -4.85
CA LEU A 304 -35.50 4.30 -5.09
C LEU A 304 -35.72 3.40 -3.85
N GLY A 305 -35.01 3.63 -2.74
CA GLY A 305 -35.05 2.78 -1.56
C GLY A 305 -34.37 1.42 -1.73
N ILE A 306 -33.62 1.21 -2.82
CA ILE A 306 -32.88 -0.02 -3.12
C ILE A 306 -31.53 0.06 -2.41
N HIS A 307 -31.45 -0.40 -1.16
CA HIS A 307 -30.19 -0.44 -0.42
C HIS A 307 -30.05 -1.78 0.32
N SER A 308 -28.83 -2.28 0.42
CA SER A 308 -28.51 -3.44 1.27
C SER A 308 -28.33 -2.96 2.71
N THR A 309 -28.69 -3.81 3.68
CA THR A 309 -28.42 -3.62 5.11
C THR A 309 -27.09 -4.24 5.53
N GLU A 310 -26.36 -4.85 4.59
CA GLU A 310 -25.13 -5.55 4.86
C GLU A 310 -23.96 -4.59 5.14
N GLN A 311 -23.32 -4.78 6.29
CA GLN A 311 -22.11 -4.05 6.64
C GLN A 311 -20.86 -4.80 6.21
N LEU A 312 -20.18 -4.27 5.19
CA LEU A 312 -19.03 -4.91 4.53
C LEU A 312 -17.67 -4.26 4.83
N SER A 313 -17.65 -3.17 5.59
CA SER A 313 -16.42 -2.45 5.91
C SER A 313 -16.59 -1.58 7.13
N GLN A 314 -15.51 -1.37 7.90
CA GLN A 314 -15.46 -0.33 8.92
C GLN A 314 -15.62 1.10 8.33
N TYR A 315 -15.38 1.25 7.01
CA TYR A 315 -15.48 2.51 6.26
C TYR A 315 -16.75 2.59 5.38
N GLU A 316 -17.75 1.75 5.65
CA GLU A 316 -19.02 1.65 4.92
C GLU A 316 -19.75 2.98 4.76
N TYR A 317 -19.49 3.96 5.63
CA TYR A 317 -20.04 5.31 5.58
C TYR A 317 -19.96 6.00 4.21
N SER A 318 -19.04 5.60 3.34
CA SER A 318 -18.87 6.17 2.00
C SER A 318 -19.50 5.39 0.85
N GLN A 319 -19.97 4.14 1.05
CA GLN A 319 -20.32 3.22 -0.06
C GLN A 319 -21.42 2.20 0.28
N LEU A 320 -22.38 2.02 -0.64
CA LEU A 320 -23.34 0.91 -0.61
C LEU A 320 -22.63 -0.46 -0.78
N ALA A 321 -23.08 -1.45 -0.02
CA ALA A 321 -22.61 -2.84 -0.15
C ALA A 321 -22.81 -3.40 -1.57
N ASP A 322 -23.90 -3.03 -2.25
CA ASP A 322 -24.20 -3.45 -3.63
C ASP A 322 -23.10 -3.07 -4.62
N LEU A 323 -22.62 -1.82 -4.53
CA LEU A 323 -21.54 -1.29 -5.34
C LEU A 323 -20.21 -1.98 -5.01
N THR A 324 -19.99 -2.26 -3.73
CA THR A 324 -18.80 -2.99 -3.28
C THR A 324 -18.74 -4.38 -3.90
N HIS A 325 -19.85 -5.14 -3.86
CA HIS A 325 -19.98 -6.44 -4.53
C HIS A 325 -19.74 -6.35 -6.04
N GLN A 326 -20.27 -5.32 -6.69
CA GLN A 326 -20.02 -5.06 -8.12
C GLN A 326 -18.52 -4.88 -8.41
N ALA A 327 -17.80 -4.09 -7.61
CA ALA A 327 -16.35 -3.94 -7.76
C ALA A 327 -15.56 -5.22 -7.44
N VAL A 328 -16.04 -6.05 -6.50
CA VAL A 328 -15.44 -7.38 -6.23
C VAL A 328 -15.51 -8.27 -7.46
N GLY A 329 -16.70 -8.37 -8.08
CA GLY A 329 -16.88 -9.14 -9.31
C GLY A 329 -16.00 -8.67 -10.45
N ALA A 330 -15.92 -7.35 -10.64
CA ALA A 330 -15.04 -6.72 -11.61
C ALA A 330 -13.57 -7.05 -11.33
N SER A 331 -13.13 -6.96 -10.07
CA SER A 331 -11.76 -7.27 -9.64
C SER A 331 -11.36 -8.71 -9.97
N ILE A 332 -12.24 -9.67 -9.71
CA ILE A 332 -12.01 -11.10 -9.99
C ILE A 332 -11.81 -11.31 -11.50
N VAL A 333 -12.74 -10.83 -12.32
CA VAL A 333 -12.65 -10.98 -13.78
C VAL A 333 -11.42 -10.26 -14.33
N PHE A 334 -11.11 -9.06 -13.83
CA PHE A 334 -9.97 -8.29 -14.28
C PHE A 334 -8.65 -9.06 -14.12
N VAL A 335 -8.46 -9.68 -12.96
CA VAL A 335 -7.26 -10.46 -12.66
C VAL A 335 -7.25 -11.78 -13.42
N LEU A 336 -8.35 -12.54 -13.42
CA LEU A 336 -8.41 -13.84 -14.10
C LEU A 336 -8.17 -13.70 -15.62
N PHE A 337 -8.72 -12.67 -16.25
CA PHE A 337 -8.48 -12.41 -17.66
C PHE A 337 -7.04 -11.92 -17.94
N GLY A 338 -6.44 -11.18 -17.01
CA GLY A 338 -5.01 -10.84 -17.04
C GLY A 338 -4.13 -12.08 -17.01
N LEU A 339 -4.40 -13.02 -16.08
CA LEU A 339 -3.70 -14.30 -15.98
C LEU A 339 -3.94 -15.18 -17.21
N TRP A 340 -5.15 -15.19 -17.76
CA TRP A 340 -5.45 -15.86 -19.03
C TRP A 340 -4.61 -15.30 -20.18
N THR A 341 -4.47 -13.98 -20.25
CA THR A 341 -3.65 -13.32 -21.27
C THR A 341 -2.17 -13.69 -21.11
N ALA A 342 -1.71 -13.86 -19.88
CA ALA A 342 -0.36 -14.28 -19.52
C ALA A 342 -0.07 -15.80 -19.66
N ARG A 343 -1.06 -16.64 -20.03
CA ARG A 343 -0.96 -18.11 -19.97
C ARG A 343 0.26 -18.73 -20.67
N HIS A 344 0.71 -18.14 -21.79
CA HIS A 344 1.88 -18.65 -22.51
C HIS A 344 3.16 -18.40 -21.70
N HIS A 345 3.35 -17.18 -21.20
CA HIS A 345 4.44 -16.84 -20.30
C HIS A 345 4.43 -17.69 -19.03
N LEU A 346 3.25 -17.88 -18.41
CA LEU A 346 3.12 -18.73 -17.22
C LEU A 346 3.47 -20.20 -17.51
N ARG A 347 3.08 -20.73 -18.68
CA ARG A 347 3.48 -22.07 -19.12
C ARG A 347 5.00 -22.17 -19.28
N ASP A 348 5.64 -21.14 -19.83
CA ASP A 348 7.09 -21.11 -20.04
C ASP A 348 7.86 -21.04 -18.71
N VAL A 349 7.35 -20.28 -17.73
CA VAL A 349 7.88 -20.23 -16.36
C VAL A 349 7.82 -21.61 -15.71
N VAL A 350 6.67 -22.30 -15.79
CA VAL A 350 6.51 -23.66 -15.25
C VAL A 350 7.45 -24.65 -15.95
N ALA A 351 7.54 -24.59 -17.28
CA ALA A 351 8.46 -25.43 -18.04
C ALA A 351 9.92 -25.20 -17.63
N THR A 352 10.32 -23.94 -17.44
CA THR A 352 11.67 -23.54 -16.99
C THR A 352 11.95 -24.00 -15.55
N ALA A 353 10.95 -23.95 -14.67
CA ALA A 353 11.08 -24.41 -13.29
C ALA A 353 11.40 -25.91 -13.20
N TRP A 354 10.78 -26.74 -14.06
CA TRP A 354 11.03 -28.18 -14.14
C TRP A 354 12.25 -28.56 -14.98
N ARG A 355 12.53 -27.81 -16.06
CA ARG A 355 13.63 -28.08 -16.99
C ARG A 355 14.45 -26.80 -17.25
N PRO A 356 15.38 -26.44 -16.34
CA PRO A 356 16.15 -25.20 -16.44
C PRO A 356 16.99 -25.09 -17.73
N ALA A 357 17.47 -26.22 -18.27
CA ALA A 357 18.34 -26.24 -19.44
C ALA A 357 17.64 -25.92 -20.78
N SER A 358 16.30 -25.99 -20.83
CA SER A 358 15.51 -25.74 -22.04
C SER A 358 14.58 -24.53 -21.92
N GLY A 359 14.72 -23.76 -20.83
CA GLY A 359 13.77 -22.71 -20.45
C GLY A 359 14.14 -21.32 -20.94
N VAL A 360 13.31 -20.35 -20.55
CA VAL A 360 13.53 -18.92 -20.81
C VAL A 360 14.70 -18.44 -19.94
N ASP A 361 15.59 -17.61 -20.50
CA ASP A 361 16.70 -17.01 -19.75
C ASP A 361 16.16 -16.12 -18.62
N ASP A 362 16.44 -16.49 -17.37
CA ASP A 362 16.02 -15.79 -16.14
C ASP A 362 17.21 -15.15 -15.38
N SER A 363 18.36 -15.00 -16.04
CA SER A 363 19.61 -14.56 -15.41
C SER A 363 19.59 -13.13 -14.84
N GLU A 364 18.79 -12.24 -15.44
CA GLU A 364 18.57 -10.86 -14.99
C GLU A 364 17.31 -10.69 -14.13
N GLU A 365 16.57 -11.76 -13.83
CA GLU A 365 15.48 -11.70 -12.86
C GLU A 365 16.02 -11.66 -11.42
N LEU A 366 15.12 -11.32 -10.48
CA LEU A 366 15.42 -11.26 -9.04
C LEU A 366 15.90 -12.60 -8.48
N MET A 367 15.27 -13.67 -8.94
CA MET A 367 15.59 -15.06 -8.68
C MET A 367 15.26 -15.90 -9.90
N SER A 368 15.79 -17.12 -9.96
CA SER A 368 15.42 -18.04 -11.04
C SER A 368 13.93 -18.40 -10.97
N TYR A 369 13.31 -18.68 -12.11
CA TYR A 369 11.92 -19.11 -12.19
C TYR A 369 11.68 -20.43 -11.43
N ARG A 370 12.70 -21.27 -11.31
CA ARG A 370 12.65 -22.46 -10.45
C ARG A 370 12.47 -22.07 -8.98
N LEU A 371 13.29 -21.14 -8.47
CA LEU A 371 13.15 -20.69 -7.08
C LEU A 371 11.84 -19.93 -6.87
N ALA A 372 11.42 -19.10 -7.82
CA ALA A 372 10.15 -18.37 -7.71
C ALA A 372 8.95 -19.31 -7.69
N PHE A 373 8.91 -20.34 -8.55
CA PHE A 373 7.80 -21.29 -8.63
C PHE A 373 7.71 -22.18 -7.38
N PHE A 374 8.79 -22.85 -7.00
CA PHE A 374 8.78 -23.72 -5.81
C PHE A 374 8.70 -22.89 -4.52
N GLY A 375 9.28 -21.69 -4.50
CA GLY A 375 9.14 -20.74 -3.39
C GLY A 375 7.70 -20.28 -3.20
N LEU A 376 6.98 -20.00 -4.29
CA LEU A 376 5.55 -19.69 -4.25
C LEU A 376 4.74 -20.85 -3.66
N ILE A 377 4.96 -22.08 -4.12
CA ILE A 377 4.25 -23.27 -3.60
C ILE A 377 4.55 -23.50 -2.12
N ALA A 378 5.84 -23.50 -1.74
CA ALA A 378 6.24 -23.72 -0.36
C ALA A 378 5.67 -22.64 0.58
N SER A 379 5.70 -21.38 0.14
CA SER A 379 5.14 -20.27 0.92
C SER A 379 3.63 -20.35 1.04
N LEU A 380 2.93 -20.73 -0.04
CA LEU A 380 1.48 -20.92 -0.02
C LEU A 380 1.09 -22.05 0.94
N LEU A 381 1.80 -23.19 0.91
CA LEU A 381 1.57 -24.30 1.84
C LEU A 381 1.83 -23.90 3.29
N PHE A 382 2.89 -23.13 3.55
CA PHE A 382 3.18 -22.60 4.89
C PHE A 382 2.06 -21.66 5.36
N VAL A 383 1.61 -20.72 4.51
CA VAL A 383 0.51 -19.80 4.84
C VAL A 383 -0.79 -20.58 5.10
N CYS A 384 -1.13 -21.58 4.27
CA CYS A 384 -2.26 -22.47 4.51
C CYS A 384 -2.17 -23.17 5.88
N PHE A 385 -1.00 -23.73 6.19
CA PHE A 385 -0.76 -24.40 7.46
C PHE A 385 -0.90 -23.44 8.64
N TRP A 386 -0.33 -22.24 8.55
CA TRP A 386 -0.41 -21.22 9.58
C TRP A 386 -1.86 -20.78 9.84
N LEU A 387 -2.63 -20.51 8.78
CA LEU A 387 -4.04 -20.13 8.87
C LEU A 387 -4.91 -21.25 9.47
N TRP A 388 -4.63 -22.50 9.11
CA TRP A 388 -5.31 -23.64 9.72
C TRP A 388 -4.99 -23.75 11.21
N ARG A 389 -3.71 -23.58 11.57
CA ARG A 389 -3.25 -23.62 12.97
C ARG A 389 -3.77 -22.46 13.82
N SER A 390 -4.03 -21.29 13.22
CA SER A 390 -4.66 -20.16 13.93
C SER A 390 -6.14 -20.43 14.26
N GLY A 391 -6.77 -21.37 13.55
CA GLY A 391 -8.14 -21.82 13.82
C GLY A 391 -9.11 -21.69 12.64
N LEU A 392 -8.67 -21.24 11.47
CA LEU A 392 -9.54 -21.18 10.29
C LEU A 392 -9.91 -22.60 9.80
N PRO A 393 -11.19 -22.86 9.49
CA PRO A 393 -11.60 -24.13 8.91
C PRO A 393 -10.90 -24.39 7.57
N PRO A 394 -10.34 -25.59 7.33
CA PRO A 394 -9.65 -25.91 6.08
C PRO A 394 -10.46 -25.68 4.80
N VAL A 395 -11.79 -25.78 4.89
CA VAL A 395 -12.70 -25.57 3.75
C VAL A 395 -12.74 -24.10 3.31
N VAL A 396 -12.53 -23.15 4.23
CA VAL A 396 -12.58 -21.71 3.97
C VAL A 396 -11.25 -21.18 3.42
N ILE A 397 -10.13 -21.78 3.83
CA ILE A 397 -8.77 -21.33 3.49
C ILE A 397 -8.55 -21.16 1.98
N PRO A 398 -8.93 -22.10 1.09
CA PRO A 398 -8.74 -21.93 -0.35
C PRO A 398 -9.46 -20.71 -0.93
N VAL A 399 -10.70 -20.45 -0.51
CA VAL A 399 -11.49 -19.30 -0.99
C VAL A 399 -10.90 -18.01 -0.47
N PHE A 400 -10.53 -17.98 0.82
CA PHE A 400 -9.90 -16.83 1.45
C PHE A 400 -8.58 -16.45 0.76
N LEU A 401 -7.69 -17.43 0.54
CA LEU A 401 -6.42 -17.19 -0.13
C LEU A 401 -6.60 -16.84 -1.61
N PHE A 402 -7.58 -17.44 -2.30
CA PHE A 402 -7.91 -17.05 -3.67
C PHE A 402 -8.20 -15.55 -3.76
N ILE A 403 -9.06 -15.02 -2.89
CA ILE A 403 -9.40 -13.59 -2.86
C ILE A 403 -8.19 -12.73 -2.48
N CYS A 404 -7.39 -13.14 -1.51
CA CYS A 404 -6.15 -12.43 -1.15
C CYS A 404 -5.21 -12.29 -2.36
N LEU A 405 -4.98 -13.40 -3.10
CA LEU A 405 -4.11 -13.42 -4.27
C LEU A 405 -4.67 -12.56 -5.41
N ILE A 406 -5.98 -12.57 -5.64
CA ILE A 406 -6.65 -11.68 -6.60
C ILE A 406 -6.34 -10.23 -6.24
N TYR A 407 -6.52 -9.81 -4.97
CA TYR A 407 -6.28 -8.44 -4.56
C TYR A 407 -4.81 -8.02 -4.63
N TYR A 408 -3.87 -8.90 -4.27
CA TYR A 408 -2.44 -8.60 -4.44
C TYR A 408 -2.09 -8.32 -5.91
N ILE A 409 -2.62 -9.14 -6.84
CA ILE A 409 -2.39 -8.94 -8.27
C ILE A 409 -3.11 -7.68 -8.77
N LEU A 410 -4.37 -7.48 -8.38
CA LEU A 410 -5.19 -6.32 -8.78
C LEU A 410 -4.48 -5.02 -8.42
N ILE A 411 -4.19 -4.80 -7.14
CA ILE A 411 -3.63 -3.53 -6.66
C ILE A 411 -2.22 -3.32 -7.21
N THR A 412 -1.40 -4.36 -7.28
CA THR A 412 -0.07 -4.25 -7.90
C THR A 412 -0.17 -3.83 -9.37
N ARG A 413 -1.09 -4.44 -10.13
CA ARG A 413 -1.30 -4.12 -11.54
C ARG A 413 -1.89 -2.74 -11.74
N VAL A 414 -2.83 -2.33 -10.89
CA VAL A 414 -3.44 -1.00 -10.89
C VAL A 414 -2.38 0.10 -10.74
N VAL A 415 -1.50 -0.03 -9.75
CA VAL A 415 -0.46 0.98 -9.49
C VAL A 415 0.62 0.92 -10.57
N SER A 416 1.02 -0.28 -11.01
CA SER A 416 2.05 -0.48 -12.03
C SER A 416 1.62 -0.02 -13.43
N ALA A 417 0.37 -0.28 -13.83
CA ALA A 417 -0.16 0.11 -15.13
C ALA A 417 -0.71 1.53 -15.11
N GLY A 418 -1.57 1.81 -14.13
CA GLY A 418 -2.39 3.00 -14.07
C GLY A 418 -1.80 4.13 -13.23
N GLY A 419 -0.63 3.95 -12.59
CA GLY A 419 0.02 5.00 -11.80
C GLY A 419 -0.89 5.64 -10.77
N VAL A 420 -1.87 4.90 -10.28
CA VAL A 420 -2.79 5.37 -9.26
C VAL A 420 -1.98 5.49 -7.96
N PRO A 421 -1.87 6.69 -7.36
CA PRO A 421 -0.95 6.94 -6.25
C PRO A 421 -1.37 6.24 -4.96
N THR A 422 -2.62 5.80 -4.88
CA THR A 422 -3.17 5.06 -3.76
C THR A 422 -4.35 4.22 -4.26
N ALA A 423 -4.36 2.93 -3.92
CA ALA A 423 -5.42 2.01 -4.31
C ALA A 423 -5.71 1.01 -3.19
N ARG A 424 -6.99 0.68 -3.00
CA ARG A 424 -7.46 -0.33 -2.04
C ARG A 424 -8.32 -1.36 -2.76
N PRO A 425 -8.33 -2.62 -2.28
CA PRO A 425 -9.35 -3.57 -2.68
C PRO A 425 -10.74 -3.02 -2.33
N PRO A 426 -11.78 -3.33 -3.13
CA PRO A 426 -13.14 -2.91 -2.82
C PRO A 426 -13.67 -3.52 -1.52
N LEU A 427 -13.23 -4.73 -1.21
CA LEU A 427 -13.59 -5.49 -0.02
C LEU A 427 -12.33 -6.17 0.51
N VAL A 428 -12.15 -6.29 1.82
CA VAL A 428 -11.06 -7.11 2.38
C VAL A 428 -11.51 -8.58 2.50
N ALA A 429 -10.58 -9.51 2.33
CA ALA A 429 -10.89 -10.94 2.21
C ALA A 429 -11.76 -11.52 3.35
N PRO A 430 -11.61 -11.11 4.63
CA PRO A 430 -12.50 -11.58 5.69
C PRO A 430 -13.98 -11.29 5.47
N TYR A 431 -14.32 -10.07 5.04
CA TYR A 431 -15.72 -9.71 4.78
C TYR A 431 -16.26 -10.43 3.54
N PHE A 432 -15.41 -10.75 2.55
CA PHE A 432 -15.81 -11.62 1.45
C PHE A 432 -16.23 -13.01 1.94
N ILE A 433 -15.49 -13.59 2.90
CA ILE A 433 -15.86 -14.88 3.48
C ILE A 433 -17.21 -14.77 4.23
N ILE A 434 -17.36 -13.75 5.09
CA ILE A 434 -18.58 -13.55 5.87
C ILE A 434 -19.79 -13.38 4.96
N SER A 435 -19.69 -12.52 3.96
CA SER A 435 -20.79 -12.20 3.04
C SER A 435 -21.08 -13.35 2.07
N GLY A 436 -20.02 -13.89 1.44
CA GLY A 436 -20.15 -14.84 0.35
C GLY A 436 -20.39 -16.28 0.79
N LEU A 437 -19.89 -16.69 1.96
CA LEU A 437 -20.02 -18.06 2.49
C LEU A 437 -20.85 -18.15 3.79
N GLY A 438 -21.20 -17.02 4.39
CA GLY A 438 -21.88 -16.96 5.69
C GLY A 438 -20.92 -17.20 6.87
N THR A 439 -21.38 -16.90 8.08
CA THR A 439 -20.57 -17.08 9.30
C THR A 439 -20.67 -18.48 9.89
N SER A 440 -21.72 -19.23 9.55
CA SER A 440 -21.98 -20.58 10.07
C SER A 440 -20.88 -21.59 9.72
N ILE A 441 -20.24 -21.45 8.55
CA ILE A 441 -19.13 -22.31 8.11
C ILE A 441 -17.85 -22.10 8.94
N LEU A 442 -17.71 -20.96 9.62
CA LEU A 442 -16.54 -20.62 10.40
C LEU A 442 -16.60 -21.22 11.81
N GLY A 443 -17.78 -21.19 12.44
CA GLY A 443 -17.92 -21.40 13.88
C GLY A 443 -17.20 -20.30 14.70
N ALA A 444 -17.35 -20.34 16.03
CA ALA A 444 -16.76 -19.32 16.92
C ALA A 444 -15.23 -19.24 16.78
N LYS A 445 -14.54 -20.38 16.84
CA LYS A 445 -13.08 -20.44 16.66
C LYS A 445 -12.62 -19.91 15.31
N GLY A 446 -13.31 -20.28 14.23
CA GLY A 446 -12.99 -19.78 12.90
C GLY A 446 -13.22 -18.28 12.76
N MET A 447 -14.23 -17.73 13.44
CA MET A 447 -14.49 -16.28 13.44
C MET A 447 -13.38 -15.51 14.14
N VAL A 448 -12.93 -15.98 15.32
CA VAL A 448 -11.79 -15.37 16.03
C VAL A 448 -10.52 -15.45 15.19
N ALA A 449 -10.23 -16.62 14.60
CA ALA A 449 -9.10 -16.80 13.71
C ALA A 449 -9.18 -15.91 12.46
N LEU A 450 -10.38 -15.71 11.89
CA LEU A 450 -10.62 -14.82 10.76
C LEU A 450 -10.36 -13.36 11.14
N CYS A 451 -10.77 -12.93 12.34
CA CYS A 451 -10.49 -11.60 12.86
C CYS A 451 -8.98 -11.31 12.90
N PHE A 452 -8.16 -12.26 13.40
CA PHE A 452 -6.69 -12.11 13.41
C PHE A 452 -6.06 -11.97 12.02
N THR A 453 -6.72 -12.40 10.94
CA THR A 453 -6.20 -12.16 9.59
C THR A 453 -6.19 -10.67 9.21
N MET A 454 -6.96 -9.82 9.92
CA MET A 454 -6.94 -8.38 9.73
C MET A 454 -5.56 -7.77 9.99
N VAL A 455 -4.70 -8.41 10.79
CA VAL A 455 -3.31 -7.98 11.01
C VAL A 455 -2.55 -7.68 9.70
N TRP A 456 -2.83 -8.41 8.63
CA TRP A 456 -2.17 -8.25 7.32
C TRP A 456 -3.16 -8.04 6.16
N GLN A 457 -4.47 -8.01 6.45
CA GLN A 457 -5.54 -7.79 5.46
C GLN A 457 -6.27 -6.46 5.64
N ALA A 458 -6.27 -5.85 6.82
CA ALA A 458 -7.05 -4.65 7.09
C ALA A 458 -6.63 -3.46 6.21
N GLU A 459 -5.34 -3.35 5.91
CA GLU A 459 -4.79 -2.31 5.05
C GLU A 459 -3.96 -2.93 3.93
N MET A 460 -4.43 -2.78 2.69
CA MET A 460 -3.77 -3.31 1.49
C MET A 460 -3.38 -2.20 0.50
N ARG A 461 -3.18 -0.96 0.97
CA ARG A 461 -2.64 0.14 0.14
C ARG A 461 -1.17 -0.05 -0.22
N LEU A 462 -0.41 -0.62 0.69
CA LEU A 462 1.02 -0.82 0.54
C LEU A 462 1.42 -2.19 1.08
N PHE A 463 1.98 -3.04 0.21
CA PHE A 463 2.39 -4.40 0.55
C PHE A 463 3.60 -4.86 -0.29
N PRO A 464 4.34 -5.89 0.16
CA PRO A 464 5.60 -6.31 -0.45
C PRO A 464 5.58 -6.60 -1.95
N MET A 465 4.51 -7.21 -2.50
CA MET A 465 4.43 -7.47 -3.95
C MET A 465 4.47 -6.17 -4.77
N LEU A 466 3.75 -5.14 -4.32
CA LEU A 466 3.71 -3.83 -4.97
C LEU A 466 5.07 -3.14 -4.91
N ALA A 467 5.70 -3.13 -3.72
CA ALA A 467 7.05 -2.59 -3.54
C ALA A 467 8.07 -3.33 -4.44
N CYS A 468 7.97 -4.66 -4.51
CA CYS A 468 8.81 -5.48 -5.35
C CYS A 468 8.61 -5.20 -6.85
N ALA A 469 7.37 -5.05 -7.32
CA ALA A 469 7.09 -4.77 -8.73
C ALA A 469 7.74 -3.45 -9.19
N ASN A 470 7.65 -2.39 -8.37
CA ASN A 470 8.32 -1.12 -8.63
C ASN A 470 9.86 -1.26 -8.55
N ALA A 471 10.38 -2.02 -7.58
CA ALA A 471 11.82 -2.28 -7.46
C ALA A 471 12.40 -3.03 -8.67
N LEU A 472 11.69 -4.04 -9.17
CA LEU A 472 12.07 -4.79 -10.37
C LEU A 472 12.12 -3.86 -11.58
N LYS A 473 11.09 -3.01 -11.75
CA LYS A 473 11.07 -2.04 -12.84
C LYS A 473 12.25 -1.06 -12.80
N LEU A 474 12.61 -0.57 -11.62
CA LEU A 474 13.78 0.29 -11.45
C LEU A 474 15.09 -0.45 -11.78
N ALA A 475 15.17 -1.72 -11.38
CA ALA A 475 16.33 -2.57 -11.58
C ALA A 475 16.60 -2.92 -13.06
N GLU A 476 15.59 -2.86 -13.95
CA GLU A 476 15.76 -3.02 -15.40
C GLU A 476 16.72 -1.99 -16.02
N SER A 477 16.84 -0.81 -15.40
CA SER A 477 17.72 0.24 -15.89
C SER A 477 19.22 -0.04 -15.69
N ILE A 478 19.55 -1.18 -15.07
CA ILE A 478 20.90 -1.65 -14.80
C ILE A 478 21.02 -3.07 -15.37
N ARG A 479 22.14 -3.43 -15.99
CA ARG A 479 22.39 -4.82 -16.43
C ARG A 479 23.00 -5.68 -15.33
N GLY A 480 22.87 -7.01 -15.45
CA GLY A 480 23.49 -7.98 -14.56
C GLY A 480 22.62 -8.44 -13.40
N SER A 481 23.14 -9.42 -12.65
CA SER A 481 22.34 -10.23 -11.71
C SER A 481 21.71 -9.44 -10.56
N LYS A 482 20.41 -9.68 -10.35
CA LYS A 482 19.59 -9.05 -9.31
C LYS A 482 19.51 -9.84 -8.00
N ARG A 483 20.27 -10.92 -7.85
CA ARG A 483 20.23 -11.77 -6.64
C ARG A 483 20.56 -11.00 -5.35
N ARG A 484 21.47 -10.01 -5.41
CA ARG A 484 21.75 -9.14 -4.25
C ARG A 484 20.56 -8.21 -3.92
N LEU A 485 19.78 -7.79 -4.91
CA LEU A 485 18.56 -7.03 -4.68
C LEU A 485 17.54 -7.86 -3.91
N LEU A 486 17.40 -9.17 -4.19
CA LEU A 486 16.53 -10.05 -3.40
C LEU A 486 16.90 -10.04 -1.91
N LEU A 487 18.18 -10.29 -1.61
CA LEU A 487 18.68 -10.30 -0.24
C LEU A 487 18.50 -8.95 0.43
N ALA A 488 18.70 -7.86 -0.30
CA ALA A 488 18.50 -6.50 0.19
C ALA A 488 17.02 -6.21 0.50
N LEU A 489 16.08 -6.66 -0.34
CA LEU A 489 14.63 -6.52 -0.07
C LEU A 489 14.22 -7.31 1.18
N LEU A 490 14.70 -8.55 1.33
CA LEU A 490 14.43 -9.35 2.53
C LEU A 490 15.05 -8.71 3.79
N LEU A 491 16.27 -8.19 3.69
CA LEU A 491 16.93 -7.47 4.78
C LEU A 491 16.13 -6.22 5.17
N ALA A 492 15.61 -5.46 4.19
CA ALA A 492 14.79 -4.28 4.46
C ALA A 492 13.50 -4.61 5.23
N LEU A 493 12.86 -5.76 4.93
CA LEU A 493 11.72 -6.26 5.70
C LEU A 493 12.11 -6.51 7.16
N VAL A 494 13.22 -7.23 7.38
CA VAL A 494 13.71 -7.54 8.74
C VAL A 494 14.07 -6.28 9.51
N CYS A 495 14.81 -5.34 8.88
CA CYS A 495 15.11 -4.04 9.48
C CYS A 495 13.84 -3.28 9.86
N SER A 496 12.80 -3.36 9.01
CA SER A 496 11.54 -2.67 9.25
C SER A 496 10.71 -3.28 10.37
N MET A 497 10.66 -4.62 10.44
CA MET A 497 10.05 -5.35 11.56
C MET A 497 10.70 -4.96 12.89
N ILE A 498 12.04 -5.00 12.95
CA ILE A 498 12.80 -4.67 14.17
C ILE A 498 12.58 -3.20 14.54
N GLY A 499 12.86 -2.26 13.63
CA GLY A 499 12.76 -0.84 13.91
C GLY A 499 11.33 -0.41 14.27
N GLY A 500 10.34 -0.89 13.51
CA GLY A 500 8.95 -0.57 13.75
C GLY A 500 8.44 -1.13 15.08
N THR A 501 8.76 -2.38 15.43
CA THR A 501 8.37 -2.96 16.74
C THR A 501 9.06 -2.24 17.89
N MET A 502 10.35 -1.91 17.75
CA MET A 502 11.07 -1.15 18.76
C MET A 502 10.41 0.19 19.03
N MET A 503 10.07 0.95 17.99
CA MET A 503 9.41 2.24 18.17
C MET A 503 7.98 2.09 18.70
N ASN A 504 7.16 1.18 18.15
CA ASN A 504 5.78 1.01 18.60
C ASN A 504 5.71 0.63 20.09
N LEU A 505 6.46 -0.39 20.51
CA LEU A 505 6.48 -0.80 21.93
C LEU A 505 7.08 0.30 22.81
N HIS A 506 8.14 0.98 22.35
CA HIS A 506 8.70 2.10 23.11
C HIS A 506 7.67 3.21 23.33
N LEU A 507 6.92 3.60 22.29
CA LEU A 507 5.88 4.62 22.40
C LEU A 507 4.76 4.17 23.35
N GLY A 508 4.21 2.97 23.14
CA GLY A 508 3.13 2.43 23.98
C GLY A 508 3.51 2.36 25.45
N TYR A 509 4.67 1.77 25.76
CA TYR A 509 5.12 1.66 27.15
C TYR A 509 5.59 2.98 27.78
N THR A 510 6.04 3.97 27.00
CA THR A 510 6.56 5.22 27.58
C THR A 510 5.44 6.25 27.79
N TYR A 511 4.52 6.36 26.83
CA TYR A 511 3.48 7.38 26.84
C TYR A 511 2.08 6.83 27.16
N GLY A 512 1.93 5.51 27.21
CA GLY A 512 0.64 4.83 27.27
C GLY A 512 -0.05 4.82 25.91
N GLY A 513 -0.31 3.63 25.37
CA GLY A 513 -1.00 3.45 24.09
C GLY A 513 -2.33 4.19 23.95
N ILE A 514 -3.04 4.46 25.05
CA ILE A 514 -4.31 5.22 25.03
C ILE A 514 -4.09 6.71 24.76
N ASN A 515 -2.95 7.25 25.20
CA ASN A 515 -2.63 8.67 25.02
C ASN A 515 -2.08 8.97 23.61
N LEU A 516 -1.71 7.92 22.87
CA LEU A 516 -1.16 8.01 21.53
C LEU A 516 -2.27 7.92 20.49
N GLY A 517 -2.51 9.01 19.76
CA GLY A 517 -3.63 9.23 18.83
C GLY A 517 -4.31 7.97 18.30
N SER A 518 -3.90 7.48 17.13
CA SER A 518 -4.53 6.31 16.50
C SER A 518 -3.98 4.96 17.02
N TYR A 519 -3.12 4.94 18.02
CA TYR A 519 -2.44 3.72 18.49
C TYR A 519 -3.44 2.72 19.11
N ALA A 520 -4.35 3.20 19.97
CA ALA A 520 -5.39 2.37 20.58
C ALA A 520 -6.51 1.96 19.62
N GLY A 521 -6.86 2.83 18.66
CA GLY A 521 -8.03 2.63 17.77
C GLY A 521 -7.88 1.51 16.73
N PHE A 522 -6.65 1.07 16.44
CA PHE A 522 -6.38 0.02 15.44
C PHE A 522 -6.20 -1.37 16.04
N GLY A 523 -6.53 -1.55 17.32
CA GLY A 523 -6.58 -2.86 17.97
C GLY A 523 -7.56 -3.86 17.34
N GLY A 524 -8.33 -3.45 16.34
CA GLY A 524 -9.47 -4.19 15.81
C GLY A 524 -10.74 -3.62 16.40
N ASN A 525 -11.75 -3.38 15.56
CA ASN A 525 -13.09 -3.03 16.03
C ASN A 525 -13.72 -4.30 16.60
N TRP A 526 -13.26 -4.74 17.77
CA TRP A 526 -13.68 -5.97 18.41
C TRP A 526 -15.18 -5.97 18.66
N ASP A 527 -15.80 -4.82 18.92
CA ASP A 527 -17.26 -4.68 19.02
C ASP A 527 -17.98 -5.09 17.74
N LEU A 528 -17.49 -4.66 16.58
CA LEU A 528 -18.03 -5.08 15.27
C LEU A 528 -17.92 -6.61 15.11
N TRP A 529 -16.77 -7.19 15.46
CA TRP A 529 -16.60 -8.64 15.40
C TRP A 529 -17.49 -9.37 16.39
N LEU A 530 -17.77 -8.76 17.55
CA LEU A 530 -18.62 -9.35 18.59
C LEU A 530 -20.05 -9.43 18.07
N SER A 531 -20.49 -8.37 17.40
CA SER A 531 -21.80 -8.34 16.75
C SER A 531 -21.95 -9.46 15.71
N LEU A 532 -20.89 -9.81 14.99
CA LEU A 532 -20.89 -10.88 13.97
C LEU A 532 -20.84 -12.28 14.57
N VAL A 533 -20.28 -12.42 15.78
CA VAL A 533 -20.33 -13.68 16.55
C VAL A 533 -21.72 -13.89 17.13
N HIS A 534 -22.32 -12.85 17.72
CA HIS A 534 -23.67 -12.92 18.31
C HIS A 534 -24.79 -12.97 17.28
N ASN A 535 -24.60 -12.35 16.12
CA ASN A 535 -25.58 -12.35 15.03
C ASN A 535 -24.97 -13.00 13.78
N PRO A 536 -24.97 -14.35 13.72
CA PRO A 536 -24.52 -15.07 12.55
C PRO A 536 -25.22 -14.58 11.28
N ARG A 537 -24.45 -14.37 10.20
CA ARG A 537 -24.98 -13.99 8.90
C ARG A 537 -25.07 -15.19 7.98
N GLU A 538 -26.16 -15.27 7.24
CA GLU A 538 -26.31 -16.19 6.13
C GLU A 538 -25.58 -15.66 4.88
N VAL A 539 -25.52 -16.49 3.83
CA VAL A 539 -24.94 -16.11 2.55
C VAL A 539 -25.76 -14.99 1.91
N ASP A 540 -25.11 -13.89 1.51
CA ASP A 540 -25.79 -12.80 0.82
C ASP A 540 -25.94 -13.09 -0.68
N VAL A 541 -27.13 -13.58 -1.05
CA VAL A 541 -27.49 -13.85 -2.46
C VAL A 541 -27.51 -12.57 -3.29
N ARG A 542 -27.92 -11.44 -2.69
CA ARG A 542 -27.94 -10.13 -3.37
C ARG A 542 -26.53 -9.72 -3.76
N GLY A 543 -25.57 -9.84 -2.84
CA GLY A 543 -24.16 -9.60 -3.08
C GLY A 543 -23.59 -10.45 -4.21
N TRP A 544 -23.95 -11.73 -4.29
CA TRP A 544 -23.56 -12.59 -5.42
C TRP A 544 -24.15 -12.13 -6.77
N ILE A 545 -25.38 -11.62 -6.80
CA ILE A 545 -25.99 -11.06 -8.02
C ILE A 545 -25.21 -9.82 -8.48
N PHE A 546 -24.91 -8.89 -7.57
CA PHE A 546 -24.12 -7.70 -7.89
C PHE A 546 -22.68 -8.03 -8.29
N THR A 547 -22.06 -9.01 -7.63
CA THR A 547 -20.76 -9.58 -8.00
C THR A 547 -20.81 -10.14 -9.42
N GLY A 548 -21.83 -10.93 -9.76
CA GLY A 548 -22.03 -11.45 -11.12
C GLY A 548 -22.23 -10.35 -12.16
N GLY A 549 -23.00 -9.31 -11.83
CA GLY A 549 -23.23 -8.14 -12.69
C GLY A 549 -21.94 -7.34 -12.96
N GLY A 550 -21.16 -7.07 -11.92
CA GLY A 550 -19.86 -6.41 -12.03
C GLY A 550 -18.85 -7.21 -12.83
N ALA A 551 -18.81 -8.54 -12.61
CA ALA A 551 -18.00 -9.47 -13.39
C ALA A 551 -18.36 -9.45 -14.89
N ALA A 552 -19.65 -9.48 -15.22
CA ALA A 552 -20.13 -9.43 -16.61
C ALA A 552 -19.78 -8.09 -17.27
N PHE A 553 -19.95 -6.97 -16.57
CA PHE A 553 -19.61 -5.65 -17.09
C PHE A 553 -18.10 -5.49 -17.31
N GLU A 554 -17.27 -5.97 -16.39
CA GLU A 554 -15.81 -5.95 -16.58
C GLU A 554 -15.39 -6.82 -17.76
N ALA A 555 -15.96 -8.02 -17.91
CA ALA A 555 -15.70 -8.87 -19.07
C ALA A 555 -16.06 -8.15 -20.39
N PHE A 556 -17.18 -7.44 -20.40
CA PHE A 556 -17.57 -6.58 -21.51
C PHE A 556 -16.52 -5.49 -21.78
N LEU A 557 -16.07 -4.73 -20.77
CA LEU A 557 -15.04 -3.69 -20.93
C LEU A 557 -13.74 -4.26 -21.52
N MET A 558 -13.33 -5.44 -21.06
CA MET A 558 -12.12 -6.12 -21.55
C MET A 558 -12.22 -6.54 -23.01
N VAL A 559 -13.38 -7.08 -23.43
CA VAL A 559 -13.63 -7.45 -24.82
C VAL A 559 -13.76 -6.19 -25.69
N ALA A 560 -14.46 -5.16 -25.22
CA ALA A 560 -14.63 -3.88 -25.88
C ALA A 560 -13.27 -3.22 -26.18
N GLN A 561 -12.39 -3.13 -25.19
CA GLN A 561 -11.05 -2.55 -25.34
C GLN A 561 -10.20 -3.32 -26.37
N LYS A 562 -10.32 -4.65 -26.43
CA LYS A 562 -9.59 -5.47 -27.41
C LYS A 562 -10.19 -5.41 -28.82
N ARG A 563 -11.50 -5.22 -28.95
CA ARG A 563 -12.23 -5.32 -30.23
C ARG A 563 -12.43 -3.98 -30.93
N TRP A 564 -12.59 -2.89 -30.18
CA TRP A 564 -12.94 -1.57 -30.71
C TRP A 564 -11.81 -0.57 -30.46
N TYR A 565 -11.16 -0.12 -31.54
CA TYR A 565 -10.04 0.82 -31.47
C TYR A 565 -10.42 2.22 -30.96
N TRP A 566 -11.69 2.62 -31.11
CA TRP A 566 -12.19 3.93 -30.65
C TRP A 566 -12.65 3.93 -29.19
N TRP A 567 -12.62 2.76 -28.53
CA TRP A 567 -13.15 2.63 -27.17
C TRP A 567 -12.29 3.41 -26.17
N PRO A 568 -12.85 4.42 -25.47
CA PRO A 568 -12.06 5.33 -24.65
C PRO A 568 -11.82 4.80 -23.22
N PHE A 569 -12.61 3.81 -22.77
CA PHE A 569 -12.58 3.36 -21.39
C PHE A 569 -11.62 2.19 -21.18
N HIS A 570 -10.70 2.36 -20.25
CA HIS A 570 -9.79 1.32 -19.81
C HIS A 570 -10.45 0.45 -18.72
N PRO A 571 -10.45 -0.89 -18.82
CA PRO A 571 -11.07 -1.80 -17.85
C PRO A 571 -10.61 -1.57 -16.41
N LEU A 572 -9.31 -1.30 -16.22
CA LEU A 572 -8.69 -0.95 -14.92
C LEU A 572 -9.45 0.09 -14.09
N GLY A 573 -10.13 1.05 -14.72
CA GLY A 573 -10.83 2.11 -13.97
C GLY A 573 -12.09 1.63 -13.27
N PHE A 574 -12.78 0.60 -13.78
CA PHE A 574 -14.07 0.16 -13.24
C PHE A 574 -13.94 -0.57 -11.88
N PRO A 575 -13.01 -1.53 -11.68
CA PRO A 575 -12.78 -2.14 -10.36
C PRO A 575 -12.36 -1.13 -9.27
N LEU A 576 -11.80 0.01 -9.66
CA LEU A 576 -11.35 1.07 -8.76
C LEU A 576 -12.38 2.18 -8.55
N ALA A 577 -13.47 2.19 -9.31
CA ALA A 577 -14.45 3.27 -9.29
C ALA A 577 -15.14 3.41 -7.92
N ILE A 578 -15.05 2.35 -7.10
CA ILE A 578 -15.78 2.19 -5.86
C ILE A 578 -14.72 2.05 -4.76
N GLY A 579 -14.38 3.19 -4.12
CA GLY A 579 -13.76 3.25 -2.79
C GLY A 579 -13.93 4.62 -2.14
N TRP A 580 -13.88 4.73 -0.81
CA TRP A 580 -13.59 6.02 -0.13
C TRP A 580 -12.33 6.66 -0.71
N LEU A 581 -11.32 5.84 -0.98
CA LEU A 581 -10.06 6.32 -1.54
C LEU A 581 -10.24 6.93 -2.93
N THR A 582 -11.18 6.40 -3.71
CA THR A 582 -11.52 6.93 -5.03
C THR A 582 -12.23 8.28 -4.92
N SER A 583 -13.05 8.50 -3.89
CA SER A 583 -13.63 9.83 -3.60
C SER A 583 -12.60 10.88 -3.21
N GLU A 584 -11.40 10.48 -2.79
CA GLU A 584 -10.30 11.42 -2.57
C GLU A 584 -9.53 11.74 -3.87
N ILE A 585 -9.25 10.74 -4.72
CA ILE A 585 -8.36 10.92 -5.87
C ILE A 585 -9.04 11.36 -7.17
N TRP A 586 -10.37 11.19 -7.31
CA TRP A 586 -11.06 11.39 -8.59
C TRP A 586 -10.89 12.79 -9.16
N PHE A 587 -10.92 13.82 -8.31
CA PHE A 587 -10.81 15.21 -8.74
C PHE A 587 -9.41 15.52 -9.26
N ALA A 588 -8.36 15.06 -8.56
CA ALA A 588 -6.99 15.16 -9.03
C ALA A 588 -6.76 14.40 -10.36
N ALA A 589 -7.38 13.21 -10.51
CA ALA A 589 -7.34 12.44 -11.75
C ALA A 589 -8.01 13.20 -12.92
N MET A 590 -9.17 13.82 -12.67
CA MET A 590 -9.88 14.65 -13.64
C MET A 590 -9.07 15.89 -14.04
N LEU A 591 -8.50 16.62 -13.07
CA LEU A 591 -7.66 17.79 -13.36
C LEU A 591 -6.41 17.41 -14.16
N ALA A 592 -5.71 16.34 -13.77
CA ALA A 592 -4.56 15.86 -14.51
C ALA A 592 -4.93 15.43 -15.94
N TYR A 593 -6.07 14.76 -16.12
CA TYR A 593 -6.61 14.40 -17.42
C TYR A 593 -6.84 15.65 -18.29
N LEU A 594 -7.54 16.66 -17.77
CA LEU A 594 -7.81 17.90 -18.48
C LEU A 594 -6.51 18.64 -18.84
N CYS A 595 -5.61 18.84 -17.87
CA CYS A 595 -4.31 19.47 -18.11
C CYS A 595 -3.50 18.71 -19.17
N LYS A 596 -3.41 17.39 -19.06
CA LYS A 596 -2.65 16.55 -20.00
C LYS A 596 -3.26 16.57 -21.40
N LEU A 597 -4.59 16.48 -21.49
CA LEU A 597 -5.31 16.54 -22.77
C LEU A 597 -5.04 17.87 -23.47
N THR A 598 -5.16 18.99 -22.75
CA THR A 598 -4.85 20.34 -23.28
C THR A 598 -3.39 20.45 -23.72
N ILE A 599 -2.44 20.00 -22.89
CA ILE A 599 -1.01 20.04 -23.22
C ILE A 599 -0.70 19.23 -24.48
N LEU A 600 -1.27 18.02 -24.61
CA LEU A 600 -1.05 17.16 -25.77
C LEU A 600 -1.76 17.71 -27.01
N HIS A 601 -2.95 18.28 -26.88
CA HIS A 601 -3.72 18.83 -27.99
C HIS A 601 -3.05 20.07 -28.60
N PHE A 602 -2.60 21.03 -27.76
CA PHE A 602 -2.02 22.28 -28.25
C PHE A 602 -0.49 22.26 -28.40
N GLY A 603 0.24 21.53 -27.56
CA GLY A 603 1.71 21.51 -27.53
C GLY A 603 2.36 20.20 -27.93
N GLY A 604 1.55 19.15 -28.13
CA GLY A 604 2.02 17.82 -28.50
C GLY A 604 2.97 17.17 -27.48
N PRO A 605 3.63 16.06 -27.88
CA PRO A 605 4.54 15.32 -27.01
C PRO A 605 5.77 16.12 -26.55
N LYS A 606 6.16 17.16 -27.30
CA LYS A 606 7.29 18.04 -26.94
C LYS A 606 6.98 18.86 -25.70
N LEU A 607 5.82 19.53 -25.66
CA LEU A 607 5.40 20.31 -24.48
C LEU A 607 5.22 19.41 -23.26
N TYR A 608 4.67 18.19 -23.46
CA TYR A 608 4.56 17.20 -22.39
C TYR A 608 5.92 16.89 -21.74
N ARG A 609 6.97 16.64 -22.54
CA ARG A 609 8.31 16.37 -22.02
C ARG A 609 8.94 17.58 -21.32
N ILE A 610 8.68 18.79 -21.80
CA ILE A 610 9.18 20.04 -21.20
C ILE A 610 8.54 20.30 -19.84
N LEU A 611 7.24 20.04 -19.69
CA LEU A 611 6.49 20.27 -18.45
C LEU A 611 6.60 19.12 -17.45
N LYS A 612 7.03 17.93 -17.87
CA LYS A 612 7.20 16.77 -16.98
C LYS A 612 7.97 17.09 -15.67
N PRO A 613 9.11 17.83 -15.67
CA PRO A 613 9.80 18.16 -14.44
C PRO A 613 8.96 19.00 -13.46
N PHE A 614 8.05 19.86 -13.94
CA PHE A 614 7.15 20.65 -13.10
C PHE A 614 6.19 19.75 -12.32
N PHE A 615 5.53 18.79 -12.99
CA PHE A 615 4.62 17.84 -12.33
C PHE A 615 5.35 16.89 -11.37
N LEU A 616 6.59 16.51 -11.69
CA LEU A 616 7.45 15.77 -10.75
C LEU A 616 7.85 16.63 -9.54
N GLY A 617 8.06 17.93 -9.75
CA GLY A 617 8.27 18.92 -8.70
C GLY A 617 7.08 19.02 -7.74
N LEU A 618 5.84 18.99 -8.24
CA LEU A 618 4.63 19.01 -7.41
C LEU A 618 4.61 17.85 -6.40
N ILE A 619 4.93 16.63 -6.86
CA ILE A 619 5.05 15.45 -5.98
C ILE A 619 6.10 15.71 -4.91
N LEU A 620 7.30 16.14 -5.32
CA LEU A 620 8.41 16.31 -4.41
C LEU A 620 8.17 17.43 -3.39
N GLY A 621 7.52 18.52 -3.79
CA GLY A 621 7.18 19.65 -2.94
C GLY A 621 6.17 19.32 -1.86
N GLU A 622 5.09 18.62 -2.21
CA GLU A 622 4.08 18.16 -1.23
C GLU A 622 4.65 17.11 -0.27
N VAL A 623 5.48 16.20 -0.78
CA VAL A 623 6.21 15.25 0.07
C VAL A 623 7.15 15.94 1.05
N SER A 624 7.88 16.95 0.58
CA SER A 624 8.89 17.63 1.39
C SER A 624 8.29 18.55 2.43
N VAL A 625 7.16 19.21 2.15
CA VAL A 625 6.50 20.09 3.14
C VAL A 625 5.91 19.30 4.30
N ALA A 626 5.34 18.11 4.05
CA ALA A 626 4.88 17.22 5.11
C ALA A 626 6.01 16.81 6.06
N ALA A 627 7.16 16.41 5.51
CA ALA A 627 8.32 16.05 6.30
C ALA A 627 8.97 17.26 7.01
N PHE A 628 9.01 18.42 6.35
CA PHE A 628 9.54 19.65 6.92
C PHE A 628 8.77 20.06 8.18
N TRP A 629 7.44 20.08 8.11
CA TRP A 629 6.62 20.44 9.27
C TRP A 629 6.66 19.40 10.38
N ALA A 630 6.71 18.10 10.06
CA ALA A 630 6.92 17.08 11.09
C ALA A 630 8.25 17.28 11.86
N ILE A 631 9.32 17.73 11.18
CA ILE A 631 10.58 18.09 11.84
C ILE A 631 10.40 19.33 12.72
N ILE A 632 9.71 20.37 12.24
CA ILE A 632 9.42 21.57 13.03
C ILE A 632 8.59 21.23 14.27
N ASP A 633 7.56 20.39 14.14
CA ASP A 633 6.73 19.93 15.25
C ASP A 633 7.58 19.20 16.30
N THR A 634 8.51 18.36 15.85
CA THR A 634 9.46 17.68 16.76
C THR A 634 10.33 18.69 17.53
N LEU A 635 10.81 19.74 16.86
CA LEU A 635 11.71 20.73 17.46
C LEU A 635 10.98 21.69 18.42
N LEU A 636 9.72 22.02 18.12
CA LEU A 636 8.90 22.94 18.91
C LEU A 636 8.04 22.23 19.97
N GLY A 637 8.01 20.89 19.96
CA GLY A 637 7.11 20.10 20.80
C GLY A 637 5.63 20.22 20.39
N GLY A 638 5.37 20.51 19.12
CA GLY A 638 4.03 20.56 18.54
C GLY A 638 3.49 19.17 18.18
N SER A 639 2.17 19.04 18.08
CA SER A 639 1.49 17.81 17.65
C SER A 639 0.16 18.13 16.98
N GLY A 640 -0.30 17.27 16.07
CA GLY A 640 -1.60 17.40 15.38
C GLY A 640 -1.56 18.30 14.14
N ASN A 641 -0.36 18.65 13.66
CA ASN A 641 -0.18 19.49 12.48
C ASN A 641 -0.24 18.62 11.20
N VAL A 642 -1.46 18.39 10.71
CA VAL A 642 -1.70 17.60 9.49
C VAL A 642 -1.69 18.52 8.26
N ILE A 643 -0.62 18.46 7.49
CA ILE A 643 -0.36 19.34 6.35
C ILE A 643 -1.01 18.85 5.05
N THR A 644 -1.00 17.53 4.85
CA THR A 644 -1.54 16.84 3.66
C THR A 644 -1.92 15.39 4.02
N TYR A 645 -2.83 14.83 3.23
CA TYR A 645 -3.33 13.45 3.30
C TYR A 645 -2.82 12.55 2.15
N MET A 646 -1.83 13.03 1.37
CA MET A 646 -1.30 12.38 0.14
C MET A 646 -0.80 10.95 0.27
#